data_AF-A0A1C5SRJ0-F1
#
_entry.id   AF-A0A1C5SRJ0-F1
#
_cell.length_a   1.000
_cell.length_b   1.000
_cell.length_c   1.000
_cell.angle_alpha   90.00
_cell.angle_beta   90.00
_cell.angle_gamma   90.00
#
_symmetry.space_group_name_H-M   'P 1'
#
loop_
_entity.id
_entity.type
_entity.pdbx_description
1 polymer ?
#
loop_
_entity_poly.entity_id
_entity_poly.type
_entity_poly.pdbx_seq_one_letter_code
_entity_poly.pdbx_strand_id
1 'polypeptide(L)'
;MAKQQMYQQFIFKLHSSRILKAPDKNLKISIQEARDNREIISLADGQILQMIDEINSLDRKFTADRIKEIKREIKLLKKQPKSRNTSVQIKKCYQDLDNIQCKLDYVAIIMNNKEDIFKLSYGFRINGTYYNRLIGTTNGIKKNTVIYAAAKNSQHIKLCEELTRRMNNGRNLNKELVPAKFEAYKALTCSASVPVTHPKDILVVDDLIVTCKEKVIKITDEFDGEPVLTEPDNPEIIEVNDSDGYGLITPTLSETWAKDVLEDYIPSGYCIRNSFCKGMVFTFDFHKFAYEYGTFNENGDCIVIDVWGNKHNIKNVDLILTTSMLKLWDSYDNIDSYLENCKKNGYGFRVTKVCPEKLENERNMNYQFLQSYELTDEEIQELIAPTVNEIKDVIHGDIDKTILFLNGATSDEDFSLNEIDNVTKSVMIEPSMANDPFVINRINYMIKKKITQAKIGVLKVHGNYAVISGDPFALCQKIFGVNVENDDYGLLKAGQMYSKYWSDYGSDRVVCFRAPMSCHNNIRVMNVTVNKMMSEWYKYMTTVNIVNCHDSMAAALNGFDKDSDALITTDNPILLKNTRPTKTIMCAQKKANKEIICESNLMQANYNSFGEEIGKITNRITAMYDVQAKYPKESREYKILDYRIMCGQLLQQNFYLKVRLYGNVLEK
;
A
#
# COMPACT_ATOMS: atom_id res chain seq x y z
N MET A 1 -4.97 -7.89 -3.80
CA MET A 1 -6.10 -7.08 -3.23
C MET A 1 -7.20 -8.07 -2.89
N ALA A 2 -7.93 -7.87 -1.79
CA ALA A 2 -9.05 -8.78 -1.49
C ALA A 2 -10.08 -8.78 -2.64
N LYS A 3 -10.67 -9.94 -2.94
CA LYS A 3 -11.62 -10.12 -4.04
C LYS A 3 -12.83 -9.18 -3.83
N GLN A 4 -13.25 -8.49 -4.89
CA GLN A 4 -14.37 -7.54 -4.81
C GLN A 4 -15.69 -8.31 -4.64
N GLN A 5 -16.31 -8.21 -3.46
CA GLN A 5 -17.56 -8.91 -3.14
C GLN A 5 -18.83 -8.10 -3.48
N MET A 6 -18.70 -6.77 -3.63
CA MET A 6 -19.81 -5.84 -3.82
C MET A 6 -19.83 -5.23 -5.23
N TYR A 7 -21.02 -4.80 -5.68
CA TYR A 7 -21.17 -4.15 -6.97
C TYR A 7 -20.38 -2.83 -7.06
N GLN A 8 -19.96 -2.48 -8.28
CA GLN A 8 -19.21 -1.25 -8.54
C GLN A 8 -20.07 -0.01 -8.28
N GLN A 9 -19.51 0.97 -7.59
CA GLN A 9 -20.16 2.26 -7.33
C GLN A 9 -19.44 3.37 -8.10
N PHE A 10 -20.17 4.43 -8.45
CA PHE A 10 -19.65 5.54 -9.24
C PHE A 10 -19.86 6.87 -8.53
N ILE A 11 -18.92 7.79 -8.72
CA ILE A 11 -19.02 9.16 -8.19
C ILE A 11 -18.60 10.17 -9.26
N PHE A 12 -19.01 11.42 -9.10
CA PHE A 12 -18.47 12.51 -9.89
C PHE A 12 -17.03 12.83 -9.47
N LYS A 13 -16.18 13.02 -10.47
CA LYS A 13 -14.84 13.59 -10.34
C LYS A 13 -14.74 14.83 -11.23
N LEU A 14 -14.93 15.99 -10.62
CA LEU A 14 -15.11 17.26 -11.33
C LEU A 14 -13.94 18.20 -11.09
N HIS A 15 -13.76 19.15 -12.00
CA HIS A 15 -12.75 20.21 -11.89
C HIS A 15 -13.30 21.43 -11.13
N SER A 16 -12.53 21.98 -10.19
CA SER A 16 -12.89 23.18 -9.41
C SER A 16 -13.26 24.36 -10.31
N SER A 17 -12.55 24.52 -11.43
CA SER A 17 -12.80 25.60 -12.39
C SER A 17 -14.21 25.56 -13.00
N ARG A 18 -14.80 24.38 -13.20
CA ARG A 18 -16.19 24.26 -13.69
C ARG A 18 -17.18 24.77 -12.66
N ILE A 19 -16.97 24.42 -11.40
CA ILE A 19 -17.83 24.85 -10.28
C ILE A 19 -17.70 26.35 -10.08
N LEU A 20 -16.48 26.89 -10.07
CA LEU A 20 -16.22 28.31 -9.84
C LEU A 20 -16.74 29.20 -10.98
N LYS A 21 -16.81 28.70 -12.21
CA LYS A 21 -17.38 29.41 -13.37
C LYS A 21 -18.90 29.30 -13.46
N ALA A 22 -19.52 28.36 -12.74
CA ALA A 22 -20.97 28.21 -12.75
C ALA A 22 -21.65 29.36 -12.00
N PRO A 23 -22.79 29.88 -12.49
CA PRO A 23 -23.60 30.84 -11.74
C PRO A 23 -23.90 30.32 -10.34
N ASP A 24 -23.71 31.18 -9.32
CA ASP A 24 -23.88 30.85 -7.90
C ASP A 24 -23.11 29.61 -7.41
N LYS A 25 -22.02 29.24 -8.11
CA LYS A 25 -21.28 27.98 -7.90
C LYS A 25 -22.19 26.75 -7.96
N ASN A 26 -23.23 26.77 -8.80
CA ASN A 26 -24.20 25.70 -8.99
C ASN A 26 -24.02 25.04 -10.35
N LEU A 27 -23.18 24.00 -10.41
CA LEU A 27 -22.94 23.27 -11.65
C LEU A 27 -24.16 22.41 -12.01
N LYS A 28 -24.72 22.63 -13.20
CA LYS A 28 -25.74 21.76 -13.79
C LYS A 28 -25.07 20.75 -14.69
N ILE A 29 -25.22 19.46 -14.38
CA ILE A 29 -24.57 18.37 -15.13
C ILE A 29 -25.38 17.08 -15.03
N SER A 30 -25.56 16.38 -16.15
CA SER A 30 -26.18 15.06 -16.16
C SER A 30 -25.13 13.94 -16.02
N ILE A 31 -25.56 12.74 -15.60
CA ILE A 31 -24.66 11.57 -15.54
C ILE A 31 -24.07 11.26 -16.93
N GLN A 32 -24.88 11.39 -17.99
CA GLN A 32 -24.40 11.15 -19.35
C GLN A 32 -23.34 12.16 -19.78
N GLU A 33 -23.56 13.45 -19.52
CA GLU A 33 -22.58 14.50 -19.82
C GLU A 33 -21.27 14.28 -19.03
N ALA A 34 -21.35 13.96 -17.74
CA ALA A 34 -20.18 13.65 -16.94
C ALA A 34 -19.42 12.42 -17.49
N ARG A 35 -20.14 11.41 -17.99
CA ARG A 35 -19.53 10.24 -18.64
C ARG A 35 -18.81 10.62 -19.93
N ASP A 36 -19.43 11.43 -20.77
CA ASP A 36 -18.85 11.90 -22.04
C ASP A 36 -17.59 12.74 -21.79
N ASN A 37 -17.57 13.50 -20.69
CA ASN A 37 -16.40 14.28 -20.23
C ASN A 37 -15.35 13.47 -19.46
N ARG A 38 -15.59 12.17 -19.19
CA ARG A 38 -14.75 11.32 -18.32
C ARG A 38 -14.63 11.84 -16.87
N GLU A 39 -15.68 12.48 -16.38
CA GLU A 39 -15.82 13.03 -15.02
C GLU A 39 -16.59 12.10 -14.08
N ILE A 40 -16.68 10.81 -14.43
CA ILE A 40 -17.19 9.74 -13.56
C ILE A 40 -16.06 8.77 -13.29
N ILE A 41 -15.85 8.44 -12.02
CA ILE A 41 -14.92 7.40 -11.61
C ILE A 41 -15.64 6.29 -10.86
N SER A 42 -15.12 5.07 -10.98
CA SER A 42 -15.55 3.96 -10.16
C SER A 42 -14.81 3.91 -8.84
N LEU A 43 -15.52 3.56 -7.77
CA LEU A 43 -14.96 3.21 -6.47
C LEU A 43 -15.23 1.74 -6.17
N ALA A 44 -14.24 1.08 -5.56
CA ALA A 44 -14.48 -0.20 -4.90
C ALA A 44 -15.16 0.07 -3.56
N ASP A 45 -15.90 -0.93 -3.05
CA ASP A 45 -16.61 -0.78 -1.77
C ASP A 45 -15.63 -0.60 -0.59
N GLY A 46 -16.11 0.06 0.45
CA GLY A 46 -15.33 0.38 1.64
C GLY A 46 -16.17 1.01 2.74
N GLN A 47 -15.53 1.32 3.86
CA GLN A 47 -16.21 1.79 5.07
C GLN A 47 -17.03 3.07 4.83
N ILE A 48 -16.49 4.06 4.10
CA ILE A 48 -17.20 5.33 3.87
C ILE A 48 -18.48 5.15 3.05
N LEU A 49 -18.43 4.29 2.02
CA LEU A 49 -19.59 4.03 1.16
C LEU A 49 -20.66 3.26 1.95
N GLN A 50 -20.23 2.39 2.87
CA GLN A 50 -21.14 1.71 3.78
C GLN A 50 -21.83 2.68 4.72
N MET A 51 -21.09 3.61 5.33
CA MET A 51 -21.68 4.63 6.19
C MET A 51 -22.69 5.50 5.43
N ILE A 52 -22.39 5.89 4.18
CA ILE A 52 -23.32 6.66 3.35
C ILE A 52 -24.60 5.86 3.10
N ASP A 53 -24.47 4.58 2.74
CA ASP A 53 -25.62 3.71 2.50
C ASP A 53 -26.48 3.53 3.76
N GLU A 54 -25.86 3.32 4.92
CA GLU A 54 -26.54 3.23 6.21
C GLU A 54 -27.29 4.53 6.57
N ILE A 55 -26.63 5.69 6.42
CA ILE A 55 -27.26 7.00 6.71
C ILE A 55 -28.43 7.26 5.77
N ASN A 56 -28.32 6.81 4.52
CA ASN A 56 -29.39 6.91 3.53
C ASN A 56 -30.44 5.79 3.65
N SER A 57 -30.34 4.91 4.65
CA SER A 57 -31.23 3.76 4.87
C SER A 57 -31.35 2.84 3.64
N LEU A 58 -30.24 2.65 2.91
CA LEU A 58 -30.19 1.85 1.70
C LEU A 58 -29.89 0.39 2.03
N ASP A 59 -30.80 -0.51 1.64
CA ASP A 59 -30.57 -1.96 1.72
C ASP A 59 -29.60 -2.40 0.63
N ARG A 60 -28.35 -2.65 1.03
CA ARG A 60 -27.26 -3.07 0.15
C ARG A 60 -27.51 -4.44 -0.51
N LYS A 61 -28.17 -5.36 0.18
CA LYS A 61 -28.42 -6.72 -0.34
C LYS A 61 -29.49 -6.65 -1.42
N PHE A 62 -30.62 -6.02 -1.11
CA PHE A 62 -31.68 -5.77 -2.09
C PHE A 62 -31.14 -5.01 -3.31
N THR A 63 -30.32 -3.99 -3.08
CA THR A 63 -29.70 -3.21 -4.15
C THR A 63 -28.79 -4.06 -5.04
N ALA A 64 -27.97 -4.93 -4.45
CA ALA A 64 -27.10 -5.82 -5.20
C ALA A 64 -27.90 -6.80 -6.08
N ASP A 65 -28.99 -7.36 -5.55
CA ASP A 65 -29.85 -8.28 -6.29
C ASP A 65 -30.60 -7.57 -7.41
N ARG A 66 -31.09 -6.34 -7.17
CA ARG A 66 -31.68 -5.50 -8.21
C ARG A 66 -30.70 -5.19 -9.35
N ILE A 67 -29.44 -4.90 -9.04
CA ILE A 67 -28.40 -4.69 -10.07
C ILE A 67 -28.19 -5.97 -10.89
N LYS A 68 -28.16 -7.16 -10.25
CA LYS A 68 -28.03 -8.44 -10.97
C LYS A 68 -29.21 -8.67 -11.92
N GLU A 69 -30.43 -8.36 -11.48
CA GLU A 69 -31.64 -8.46 -12.31
C GLU A 69 -31.55 -7.55 -13.54
N ILE A 70 -31.24 -6.26 -13.35
CA ILE A 70 -31.14 -5.32 -14.47
C ILE A 70 -30.04 -5.74 -15.45
N LYS A 71 -28.90 -6.25 -14.96
CA LYS A 71 -27.84 -6.80 -15.83
C LYS A 71 -28.31 -8.04 -16.61
N ARG A 72 -29.11 -8.92 -16.00
CA ARG A 72 -29.73 -10.07 -16.69
C ARG A 72 -30.71 -9.60 -17.76
N GLU A 73 -31.55 -8.61 -17.45
CA GLU A 73 -32.50 -8.02 -18.39
C GLU A 73 -31.78 -7.42 -19.60
N ILE A 74 -30.70 -6.65 -19.39
CA ILE A 74 -29.86 -6.12 -20.48
C ILE A 74 -29.31 -7.26 -21.34
N LYS A 75 -28.83 -8.35 -20.73
CA LYS A 75 -28.31 -9.51 -21.47
C LYS A 75 -29.39 -10.18 -22.32
N LEU A 76 -30.62 -10.27 -21.82
CA LEU A 76 -31.76 -10.82 -22.55
C LEU A 76 -32.18 -9.89 -23.70
N LEU A 77 -32.30 -8.59 -23.46
CA LEU A 77 -32.64 -7.59 -24.47
C LEU A 77 -31.61 -7.53 -25.60
N LYS A 78 -30.30 -7.67 -25.29
CA LYS A 78 -29.23 -7.70 -26.31
C LYS A 78 -29.27 -8.93 -27.22
N LYS A 79 -29.96 -10.01 -26.82
CA LYS A 79 -30.16 -11.20 -27.66
C LYS A 79 -31.34 -11.05 -28.63
N GLN A 80 -32.22 -10.08 -28.41
CA GLN A 80 -33.36 -9.84 -29.29
C GLN A 80 -32.94 -9.12 -30.58
N PRO A 81 -33.71 -9.23 -31.67
CA PRO A 81 -33.48 -8.45 -32.89
C PRO A 81 -33.43 -6.95 -32.59
N LYS A 82 -32.49 -6.25 -33.24
CA LYS A 82 -32.35 -4.80 -33.05
C LYS A 82 -33.63 -4.08 -33.49
N SER A 83 -34.31 -3.44 -32.54
CA SER A 83 -35.47 -2.58 -32.80
C SER A 83 -35.35 -1.26 -32.03
N ARG A 84 -36.12 -0.25 -32.44
CA ARG A 84 -36.23 1.03 -31.69
C ARG A 84 -36.71 0.79 -30.26
N ASN A 85 -37.66 -0.12 -30.07
CA ASN A 85 -38.21 -0.45 -28.76
C ASN A 85 -37.14 -1.10 -27.84
N THR A 86 -36.45 -2.12 -28.35
CA THR A 86 -35.36 -2.80 -27.62
C THR A 86 -34.25 -1.82 -27.23
N SER A 87 -33.91 -0.87 -28.11
CA SER A 87 -32.90 0.15 -27.84
C SER A 87 -33.32 1.12 -26.72
N VAL A 88 -34.60 1.52 -26.70
CA VAL A 88 -35.17 2.37 -25.64
C VAL A 88 -35.19 1.64 -24.30
N GLN A 89 -35.58 0.37 -24.28
CA GLN A 89 -35.58 -0.45 -23.06
C GLN A 89 -34.17 -0.62 -22.50
N ILE A 90 -33.17 -0.95 -23.35
CA ILE A 90 -31.77 -1.04 -22.93
C ILE A 90 -31.29 0.28 -22.33
N LYS A 91 -31.63 1.43 -22.95
CA LYS A 91 -31.27 2.75 -22.42
C LYS A 91 -31.89 3.01 -21.05
N LYS A 92 -33.16 2.62 -20.85
CA LYS A 92 -33.85 2.72 -19.55
C LYS A 92 -33.16 1.85 -18.49
N CYS A 93 -32.83 0.60 -18.80
CA CYS A 93 -32.10 -0.28 -17.88
C CYS A 93 -30.74 0.32 -17.46
N TYR A 94 -29.99 0.91 -18.41
CA TYR A 94 -28.73 1.59 -18.06
C TYR A 94 -28.95 2.84 -17.21
N GLN A 95 -30.03 3.59 -17.43
CA GLN A 95 -30.38 4.73 -16.60
C GLN A 95 -30.78 4.31 -15.17
N ASP A 96 -31.50 3.18 -15.04
CA ASP A 96 -31.82 2.60 -13.73
C ASP A 96 -30.56 2.12 -13.01
N LEU A 97 -29.62 1.49 -13.73
CA LEU A 97 -28.30 1.16 -13.16
C LEU A 97 -27.55 2.40 -12.69
N ASP A 98 -27.54 3.46 -13.50
CA ASP A 98 -26.86 4.71 -13.17
C ASP A 98 -27.44 5.33 -11.88
N ASN A 99 -28.77 5.37 -11.75
CA ASN A 99 -29.45 5.90 -10.56
C ASN A 99 -29.13 5.11 -9.29
N ILE A 100 -28.89 3.80 -9.41
CA ILE A 100 -28.59 2.92 -8.28
C ILE A 100 -27.09 2.94 -7.93
N GLN A 101 -26.23 2.93 -8.93
CA GLN A 101 -24.78 2.78 -8.75
C GLN A 101 -24.05 4.11 -8.54
N CYS A 102 -24.61 5.25 -9.00
CA CYS A 102 -24.02 6.56 -8.79
C CYS A 102 -24.34 7.12 -7.39
N LYS A 103 -23.32 7.29 -6.56
CA LYS A 103 -23.42 7.89 -5.22
C LYS A 103 -23.24 9.40 -5.31
N LEU A 104 -24.28 10.10 -5.77
CA LEU A 104 -24.21 11.54 -6.01
C LEU A 104 -24.01 12.37 -4.74
N ASP A 105 -24.26 11.81 -3.56
CA ASP A 105 -24.01 12.46 -2.27
C ASP A 105 -22.52 12.56 -1.90
N TYR A 106 -21.62 11.99 -2.70
CA TYR A 106 -20.18 11.94 -2.45
C TYR A 106 -19.43 12.21 -3.75
N VAL A 107 -18.61 13.26 -3.78
CA VAL A 107 -17.95 13.73 -5.01
C VAL A 107 -16.47 14.05 -4.78
N ALA A 108 -15.66 13.87 -5.81
CA ALA A 108 -14.25 14.21 -5.82
C ALA A 108 -14.03 15.48 -6.65
N ILE A 109 -13.38 16.49 -6.08
CA ILE A 109 -13.09 17.75 -6.76
C ILE A 109 -11.59 17.88 -6.98
N ILE A 110 -11.18 17.99 -8.24
CA ILE A 110 -9.81 18.28 -8.66
C ILE A 110 -9.61 19.79 -8.65
N MET A 111 -8.73 20.26 -7.77
CA MET A 111 -8.29 21.65 -7.70
C MET A 111 -7.43 21.96 -8.93
N ASN A 112 -7.94 22.80 -9.83
CA ASN A 112 -7.18 23.32 -10.96
C ASN A 112 -6.05 24.25 -10.49
N ASN A 113 -6.33 25.11 -9.50
CA ASN A 113 -5.34 25.88 -8.76
C ASN A 113 -5.40 25.51 -7.28
N LYS A 114 -4.27 25.55 -6.57
CA LYS A 114 -4.22 25.14 -5.16
C LYS A 114 -5.15 25.99 -4.29
N GLU A 115 -5.26 27.29 -4.58
CA GLU A 115 -6.06 28.28 -3.86
C GLU A 115 -7.57 28.03 -4.01
N ASP A 116 -7.99 27.22 -4.99
CA ASP A 116 -9.40 26.91 -5.20
C ASP A 116 -10.01 26.19 -3.99
N ILE A 117 -9.21 25.49 -3.17
CA ILE A 117 -9.68 24.90 -1.90
C ILE A 117 -10.26 25.95 -0.96
N PHE A 118 -9.64 27.14 -0.87
CA PHE A 118 -10.12 28.24 -0.05
C PHE A 118 -11.33 28.93 -0.68
N LYS A 119 -11.38 29.03 -2.02
CA LYS A 119 -12.54 29.58 -2.74
C LYS A 119 -13.79 28.71 -2.61
N LEU A 120 -13.60 27.41 -2.34
CA LEU A 120 -14.66 26.42 -2.11
C LEU A 120 -14.87 26.11 -0.62
N SER A 121 -14.26 26.87 0.30
CA SER A 121 -14.36 26.66 1.76
C SER A 121 -15.79 26.74 2.28
N TYR A 122 -16.60 27.63 1.73
CA TYR A 122 -18.02 27.75 2.09
C TYR A 122 -18.89 26.65 1.48
N GLY A 123 -18.41 25.87 0.51
CA GLY A 123 -19.17 24.87 -0.22
C GLY A 123 -19.61 25.33 -1.63
N PHE A 124 -20.37 24.48 -2.31
CA PHE A 124 -20.88 24.71 -3.67
C PHE A 124 -22.13 23.85 -3.95
N ARG A 125 -22.74 23.98 -5.14
CA ARG A 125 -23.88 23.17 -5.56
C ARG A 125 -23.63 22.36 -6.82
N ILE A 126 -24.18 21.15 -6.87
CA ILE A 126 -24.32 20.36 -8.10
C ILE A 126 -25.80 20.00 -8.24
N ASN A 127 -26.41 20.37 -9.36
CA ASN A 127 -27.83 20.14 -9.63
C ASN A 127 -28.76 20.65 -8.50
N GLY A 128 -28.36 21.68 -7.76
CA GLY A 128 -29.10 22.23 -6.62
C GLY A 128 -28.74 21.62 -5.25
N THR A 129 -28.11 20.45 -5.19
CA THR A 129 -27.62 19.84 -3.93
C THR A 129 -26.39 20.58 -3.44
N TYR A 130 -26.35 20.96 -2.15
CA TYR A 130 -25.23 21.66 -1.53
C TYR A 130 -24.18 20.69 -1.00
N TYR A 131 -22.90 20.97 -1.22
CA TYR A 131 -21.76 20.12 -0.82
C TYR A 131 -20.79 20.87 0.08
N ASN A 132 -20.34 20.18 1.13
CA ASN A 132 -19.30 20.64 2.04
C ASN A 132 -18.06 19.75 1.92
N ARG A 133 -16.91 20.33 2.24
CA ARG A 133 -15.65 19.60 2.27
C ARG A 133 -15.74 18.50 3.33
N LEU A 134 -15.31 17.29 2.98
CA LEU A 134 -15.30 16.14 3.89
C LEU A 134 -13.87 15.77 4.30
N ILE A 135 -13.00 15.53 3.30
CA ILE A 135 -11.64 15.04 3.55
C ILE A 135 -10.69 15.13 2.34
N GLY A 136 -9.41 15.41 2.61
CA GLY A 136 -8.30 15.20 1.69
C GLY A 136 -7.66 13.82 1.88
N THR A 137 -7.93 12.86 0.97
CA THR A 137 -7.25 11.55 1.04
C THR A 137 -5.80 11.65 0.57
N THR A 138 -4.89 10.86 1.13
CA THR A 138 -3.45 10.95 0.79
C THR A 138 -3.17 10.84 -0.72
N ASN A 139 -3.81 9.89 -1.41
CA ASN A 139 -3.69 9.76 -2.88
C ASN A 139 -4.44 10.87 -3.63
N GLY A 140 -5.53 11.39 -3.06
CA GLY A 140 -6.26 12.52 -3.60
C GLY A 140 -5.40 13.78 -3.59
N ILE A 141 -4.80 14.12 -2.46
CA ILE A 141 -3.95 15.31 -2.28
C ILE A 141 -2.74 15.31 -3.21
N LYS A 142 -2.06 14.17 -3.41
CA LYS A 142 -0.99 14.05 -4.44
C LYS A 142 -1.47 14.44 -5.85
N LYS A 143 -2.75 14.22 -6.14
CA LYS A 143 -3.42 14.52 -7.42
C LYS A 143 -4.33 15.76 -7.33
N ASN A 144 -4.10 16.65 -6.38
CA ASN A 144 -4.87 17.86 -6.16
C ASN A 144 -6.38 17.63 -6.00
N THR A 145 -6.79 16.48 -5.47
CA THR A 145 -8.18 16.05 -5.37
C THR A 145 -8.63 16.00 -3.92
N VAL A 146 -9.77 16.63 -3.61
CA VAL A 146 -10.41 16.64 -2.28
C VAL A 146 -11.81 16.06 -2.40
N ILE A 147 -12.25 15.34 -1.37
CA ILE A 147 -13.59 14.76 -1.30
C ILE A 147 -14.56 15.72 -0.62
N TYR A 148 -15.74 15.86 -1.21
CA TYR A 148 -16.86 16.62 -0.68
C TYR A 148 -18.08 15.68 -0.55
N ALA A 149 -18.93 15.95 0.45
CA ALA A 149 -20.18 15.24 0.65
C ALA A 149 -21.36 16.20 0.64
N ALA A 150 -22.54 15.71 0.26
CA ALA A 150 -23.76 16.48 0.34
C ALA A 150 -23.99 16.94 1.79
N ALA A 151 -24.34 18.21 1.97
CA ALA A 151 -24.60 18.77 3.28
C ALA A 151 -25.84 18.13 3.92
N LYS A 152 -26.84 17.78 3.10
CA LYS A 152 -28.01 17.00 3.49
C LYS A 152 -28.32 15.92 2.45
N ASN A 153 -28.85 14.78 2.90
CA ASN A 153 -29.38 13.75 2.00
C ASN A 153 -30.85 14.04 1.62
N SER A 154 -31.45 13.14 0.83
CA SER A 154 -32.86 13.23 0.38
C SER A 154 -33.89 13.20 1.51
N GLN A 155 -33.50 12.73 2.70
CA GLN A 155 -34.33 12.69 3.91
C GLN A 155 -34.06 13.88 4.84
N HIS A 156 -33.36 14.91 4.36
CA HIS A 156 -32.94 16.11 5.11
C HIS A 156 -32.00 15.86 6.31
N ILE A 157 -31.42 14.66 6.42
CA ILE A 157 -30.38 14.35 7.40
C ILE A 157 -29.10 15.06 7.01
N LYS A 158 -28.40 15.66 7.98
CA LYS A 158 -27.14 16.37 7.78
C LYS A 158 -25.97 15.42 7.48
N LEU A 159 -25.93 14.87 6.27
CA LEU A 159 -25.03 13.80 5.87
C LEU A 159 -23.55 14.13 6.13
N CYS A 160 -23.04 15.27 5.67
CA CYS A 160 -21.62 15.62 5.85
C CYS A 160 -21.22 15.78 7.33
N GLU A 161 -22.12 16.31 8.17
CA GLU A 161 -21.89 16.43 9.62
C GLU A 161 -21.87 15.05 10.29
N GLU A 162 -22.83 14.19 9.94
CA GLU A 162 -22.92 12.83 10.48
C GLU A 162 -21.73 11.95 10.05
N LEU A 163 -21.31 12.03 8.78
CA LEU A 163 -20.09 11.37 8.31
C LEU A 163 -18.87 11.86 9.09
N THR A 164 -18.76 13.17 9.32
CA THR A 164 -17.64 13.73 10.09
C THR A 164 -17.66 13.27 11.55
N ARG A 165 -18.84 13.17 12.17
CA ARG A 165 -19.00 12.64 13.53
C ARG A 165 -18.55 11.19 13.60
N ARG A 166 -19.03 10.34 12.70
CA ARG A 166 -18.60 8.93 12.59
C ARG A 166 -17.10 8.83 12.36
N MET A 167 -16.55 9.61 11.42
CA MET A 167 -15.11 9.61 11.11
C MET A 167 -14.20 10.10 12.25
N ASN A 168 -14.72 10.87 13.22
CA ASN A 168 -13.97 11.21 14.44
C ASN A 168 -13.98 10.08 15.49
N ASN A 169 -14.91 9.13 15.37
CA ASN A 169 -15.00 7.90 16.16
C ASN A 169 -14.76 8.07 17.67
N GLY A 170 -15.36 9.09 18.28
CA GLY A 170 -15.27 9.30 19.73
C GLY A 170 -13.89 9.69 20.26
N ARG A 171 -12.91 10.04 19.41
CA ARG A 171 -11.59 10.51 19.87
C ARG A 171 -11.73 11.75 20.77
N ASN A 172 -10.75 11.97 21.65
CA ASN A 172 -10.59 13.25 22.34
C ASN A 172 -10.34 14.40 21.33
N LEU A 173 -11.29 15.34 21.25
CA LEU A 173 -11.23 16.49 20.32
C LEU A 173 -10.28 17.60 20.76
N ASN A 174 -9.95 17.67 22.06
CA ASN A 174 -9.05 18.69 22.62
C ASN A 174 -7.58 18.29 22.50
N LYS A 175 -7.29 17.09 21.99
CA LYS A 175 -5.93 16.61 21.80
C LYS A 175 -5.25 17.32 20.64
N GLU A 176 -4.08 17.86 20.90
CA GLU A 176 -3.23 18.44 19.87
C GLU A 176 -2.66 17.34 18.97
N LEU A 177 -2.91 17.45 17.67
CA LEU A 177 -2.46 16.51 16.65
C LEU A 177 -1.81 17.30 15.51
N VAL A 178 -0.92 16.64 14.76
CA VAL A 178 -0.46 17.20 13.49
C VAL A 178 -1.63 17.09 12.50
N PRO A 179 -2.16 18.19 11.93
CA PRO A 179 -3.38 18.11 11.12
C PRO A 179 -3.23 17.18 9.90
N ALA A 180 -2.02 17.02 9.35
CA ALA A 180 -1.73 16.16 8.20
C ALA A 180 -1.87 14.69 8.56
N LYS A 181 -1.28 14.32 9.71
CA LYS A 181 -1.34 12.97 10.25
C LYS A 181 -2.78 12.63 10.59
N PHE A 182 -3.48 13.52 11.29
CA PHE A 182 -4.88 13.30 11.63
C PHE A 182 -5.72 13.09 10.37
N GLU A 183 -5.57 13.94 9.36
CA GLU A 183 -6.32 13.79 8.12
C GLU A 183 -6.01 12.51 7.38
N ALA A 184 -4.74 12.11 7.31
CA ALA A 184 -4.34 10.82 6.74
C ALA A 184 -4.96 9.64 7.51
N TYR A 185 -5.04 9.71 8.84
CA TYR A 185 -5.69 8.68 9.67
C TYR A 185 -7.20 8.65 9.46
N LYS A 186 -7.85 9.82 9.40
CA LYS A 186 -9.28 9.96 9.10
C LYS A 186 -9.59 9.46 7.68
N ALA A 187 -8.66 9.60 6.73
CA ALA A 187 -8.83 9.17 5.34
C ALA A 187 -8.82 7.63 5.18
N LEU A 188 -8.38 6.88 6.20
CA LEU A 188 -8.41 5.41 6.18
C LEU A 188 -9.82 4.86 5.92
N THR A 189 -10.86 5.57 6.38
CA THR A 189 -12.28 5.24 6.13
C THR A 189 -12.64 5.18 4.65
N CYS A 190 -11.88 5.86 3.78
CA CYS A 190 -12.08 5.85 2.33
C CYS A 190 -11.36 4.69 1.61
N SER A 191 -10.70 3.78 2.34
CA SER A 191 -9.97 2.66 1.75
C SER A 191 -10.92 1.59 1.20
N ALA A 192 -10.67 1.16 -0.03
CA ALA A 192 -11.27 -0.03 -0.60
C ALA A 192 -10.97 -1.25 0.29
N SER A 193 -11.99 -1.92 0.81
CA SER A 193 -11.81 -2.96 1.83
C SER A 193 -13.03 -3.85 2.03
N VAL A 194 -12.77 -5.11 2.36
CA VAL A 194 -13.78 -6.14 2.62
C VAL A 194 -13.97 -6.28 4.14
N PRO A 195 -15.20 -6.23 4.67
CA PRO A 195 -15.45 -6.44 6.09
C PRO A 195 -15.13 -7.88 6.48
N VAL A 196 -14.63 -8.09 7.70
CA VAL A 196 -14.32 -9.40 8.25
C VAL A 196 -14.94 -9.58 9.63
N THR A 197 -15.01 -10.82 10.09
CA THR A 197 -15.54 -11.22 11.39
C THR A 197 -14.79 -10.49 12.51
N HIS A 198 -15.54 -10.01 13.50
CA HIS A 198 -14.95 -9.32 14.64
C HIS A 198 -14.13 -10.29 15.50
N PRO A 199 -12.90 -9.95 15.92
CA PRO A 199 -12.14 -10.74 16.88
C PRO A 199 -12.92 -10.91 18.20
N LYS A 200 -12.70 -12.01 18.93
CA LYS A 200 -13.32 -12.18 20.26
C LYS A 200 -12.81 -11.16 21.26
N ASP A 201 -11.50 -10.98 21.28
CA ASP A 201 -10.81 -10.03 22.14
C ASP A 201 -9.52 -9.54 21.45
N ILE A 202 -9.10 -8.33 21.82
CA ILE A 202 -8.04 -7.58 21.17
C ILE A 202 -7.12 -6.99 22.23
N LEU A 203 -5.84 -7.35 22.14
CA LEU A 203 -4.79 -6.78 22.96
C LEU A 203 -4.09 -5.65 22.19
N VAL A 204 -3.88 -4.51 22.82
CA VAL A 204 -3.05 -3.42 22.26
C VAL A 204 -1.80 -3.26 23.11
N VAL A 205 -0.63 -3.38 22.49
CA VAL A 205 0.68 -3.37 23.17
C VAL A 205 1.60 -2.30 22.59
N ASP A 206 2.61 -1.89 23.36
CA ASP A 206 3.64 -0.99 22.86
C ASP A 206 4.50 -1.66 21.81
N ASP A 207 4.95 -0.88 20.82
CA ASP A 207 5.92 -1.34 19.82
C ASP A 207 7.22 -1.85 20.42
N LEU A 208 7.81 -2.92 19.86
CA LEU A 208 9.13 -3.39 20.22
C LEU A 208 10.21 -2.46 19.67
N ILE A 209 10.90 -1.75 20.57
CA ILE A 209 12.08 -0.95 20.27
C ILE A 209 13.30 -1.67 20.80
N VAL A 210 14.24 -1.95 19.90
CA VAL A 210 15.59 -2.43 20.24
C VAL A 210 16.63 -1.44 19.72
N THR A 211 17.89 -1.61 20.09
CA THR A 211 18.97 -0.74 19.64
C THR A 211 20.05 -1.53 18.93
N CYS A 212 20.64 -0.96 17.88
CA CYS A 212 21.84 -1.50 17.25
C CYS A 212 22.92 -0.43 17.14
N LYS A 213 24.17 -0.85 16.90
CA LYS A 213 25.31 0.06 16.74
C LYS A 213 25.93 -0.09 15.36
N GLU A 214 25.88 0.97 14.56
CA GLU A 214 26.42 0.94 13.19
C GLU A 214 27.11 2.25 12.79
N LYS A 215 28.08 2.16 11.88
CA LYS A 215 28.63 3.34 11.21
C LYS A 215 27.68 3.79 10.10
N VAL A 216 27.25 5.04 10.16
CA VAL A 216 26.27 5.62 9.25
C VAL A 216 26.81 6.85 8.52
N ILE A 217 26.09 7.26 7.49
CA ILE A 217 26.21 8.59 6.86
C ILE A 217 25.02 9.41 7.34
N LYS A 218 25.24 10.61 7.87
CA LYS A 218 24.17 11.54 8.25
C LYS A 218 24.02 12.60 7.16
N ILE A 219 22.78 12.89 6.75
CA ILE A 219 22.48 13.97 5.80
C ILE A 219 21.39 14.87 6.37
N THR A 220 21.63 16.18 6.40
CA THR A 220 20.69 17.18 6.94
C THR A 220 20.53 18.38 6.01
N ASP A 221 19.31 18.92 5.91
CA ASP A 221 18.96 20.16 5.21
C ASP A 221 18.56 21.30 6.17
N GLU A 222 19.05 21.25 7.41
CA GLU A 222 18.74 22.26 8.44
C GLU A 222 19.52 23.57 8.26
N PHE A 223 20.59 23.58 7.47
CA PHE A 223 21.44 24.75 7.21
C PHE A 223 21.11 25.37 5.85
N ASP A 224 21.41 26.66 5.67
CA ASP A 224 21.25 27.34 4.39
C ASP A 224 22.23 26.77 3.34
N GLY A 225 21.71 26.43 2.16
CA GLY A 225 22.51 25.91 1.04
C GLY A 225 22.21 24.44 0.71
N GLU A 226 23.21 23.74 0.18
CA GLU A 226 23.08 22.31 -0.13
C GLU A 226 23.08 21.45 1.16
N PRO A 227 22.41 20.27 1.18
CA PRO A 227 22.36 19.43 2.38
C PRO A 227 23.75 19.02 2.89
N VAL A 228 23.99 19.06 4.19
CA VAL A 228 25.28 18.69 4.76
C VAL A 228 25.35 17.18 4.97
N LEU A 229 26.37 16.54 4.40
CA LEU A 229 26.70 15.13 4.61
C LEU A 229 27.84 15.02 5.63
N THR A 230 27.66 14.21 6.67
CA THR A 230 28.70 13.90 7.66
C THR A 230 28.83 12.40 7.89
N GLU A 231 30.04 11.95 8.19
CA GLU A 231 30.32 10.57 8.58
C GLU A 231 30.90 10.58 10.00
N PRO A 232 30.14 10.16 11.02
CA PRO A 232 30.66 10.06 12.38
C PRO A 232 31.84 9.08 12.46
N ASP A 233 32.88 9.44 13.23
CA ASP A 233 34.06 8.60 13.42
C ASP A 233 33.72 7.28 14.13
N ASN A 234 32.80 7.37 15.10
CA ASN A 234 32.34 6.26 15.93
C ASN A 234 30.99 5.70 15.43
N PRO A 235 30.71 4.40 15.64
CA PRO A 235 29.38 3.85 15.43
C PRO A 235 28.32 4.59 16.24
N GLU A 236 27.17 4.83 15.63
CA GLU A 236 26.01 5.48 16.24
C GLU A 236 25.06 4.42 16.80
N ILE A 237 24.36 4.76 17.88
CA ILE A 237 23.25 3.96 18.39
C ILE A 237 22.01 4.30 17.57
N ILE A 238 21.39 3.29 16.98
CA ILE A 238 20.20 3.40 16.15
C ILE A 238 19.06 2.67 16.86
N GLU A 239 17.93 3.36 17.05
CA GLU A 239 16.69 2.73 17.49
C GLU A 239 16.05 2.00 16.32
N VAL A 240 15.76 0.72 16.50
CA VAL A 240 15.05 -0.12 15.54
C VAL A 240 13.69 -0.45 16.13
N ASN A 241 12.64 0.10 15.52
CA ASN A 241 11.28 -0.34 15.80
C ASN A 241 10.99 -1.60 14.98
N ASP A 242 11.05 -2.76 15.63
CA ASP A 242 10.73 -4.03 14.99
C ASP A 242 9.28 -4.03 14.51
N SER A 243 8.36 -3.57 15.35
CA SER A 243 6.92 -3.74 15.16
C SER A 243 6.15 -2.58 14.57
N ASP A 244 6.84 -1.60 13.96
CA ASP A 244 6.20 -0.44 13.34
C ASP A 244 5.21 -0.85 12.24
N GLY A 245 3.93 -0.78 12.56
CA GLY A 245 2.83 -1.07 11.64
C GLY A 245 2.44 -2.54 11.53
N TYR A 246 2.93 -3.44 12.39
CA TYR A 246 2.43 -4.82 12.43
C TYR A 246 2.00 -5.35 13.81
N GLY A 247 1.10 -6.32 13.78
CA GLY A 247 0.59 -7.06 14.92
C GLY A 247 0.39 -8.54 14.59
N LEU A 248 -0.30 -9.28 15.45
CA LEU A 248 -0.42 -10.75 15.34
C LEU A 248 -1.88 -11.19 15.33
N ILE A 249 -2.19 -12.21 14.56
CA ILE A 249 -3.51 -12.84 14.48
C ILE A 249 -3.37 -14.35 14.75
N THR A 250 -4.26 -14.92 15.57
CA THR A 250 -4.24 -16.37 15.85
C THR A 250 -4.52 -17.16 14.57
N PRO A 251 -4.00 -18.40 14.44
CA PRO A 251 -4.34 -19.28 13.33
C PRO A 251 -5.86 -19.47 13.17
N THR A 252 -6.60 -19.63 14.27
CA THR A 252 -8.06 -19.80 14.26
C THR A 252 -8.81 -18.59 13.72
N LEU A 253 -8.44 -17.37 14.12
CA LEU A 253 -9.04 -16.16 13.57
C LEU A 253 -8.61 -15.95 12.10
N SER A 254 -7.35 -16.30 11.77
CA SER A 254 -6.84 -16.25 10.40
C SER A 254 -7.64 -17.16 9.46
N GLU A 255 -7.97 -18.39 9.85
CA GLU A 255 -8.86 -19.27 9.08
C GLU A 255 -10.26 -18.68 8.87
N THR A 256 -10.78 -17.97 9.87
CA THR A 256 -12.09 -17.31 9.78
C THR A 256 -12.03 -16.16 8.79
N TRP A 257 -11.01 -15.30 8.89
CA TRP A 257 -10.83 -14.18 7.97
C TRP A 257 -10.54 -14.62 6.55
N ALA A 258 -9.80 -15.72 6.33
CA ALA A 258 -9.58 -16.31 5.02
C ALA A 258 -10.92 -16.62 4.33
N LYS A 259 -11.86 -17.27 5.06
CA LYS A 259 -13.21 -17.53 4.54
C LYS A 259 -13.99 -16.24 4.29
N ASP A 260 -13.90 -15.26 5.17
CA ASP A 260 -14.57 -13.96 4.99
C ASP A 260 -14.09 -13.24 3.72
N VAL A 261 -12.81 -13.37 3.35
CA VAL A 261 -12.25 -12.78 2.12
C VAL A 261 -12.25 -13.72 0.90
N LEU A 262 -12.86 -14.91 1.02
CA LEU A 262 -12.98 -15.93 -0.03
C LEU A 262 -11.63 -16.52 -0.49
N GLU A 263 -10.77 -16.83 0.47
CA GLU A 263 -9.56 -17.64 0.30
C GLU A 263 -9.74 -19.00 0.99
N ASP A 264 -9.09 -20.03 0.44
CA ASP A 264 -9.15 -21.44 0.85
C ASP A 264 -7.86 -21.93 1.53
N TYR A 265 -6.89 -21.05 1.74
CA TYR A 265 -5.66 -21.27 2.50
C TYR A 265 -5.60 -20.31 3.71
N ILE A 266 -4.68 -20.57 4.65
CA ILE A 266 -4.36 -19.65 5.75
C ILE A 266 -3.28 -18.68 5.25
N PRO A 267 -3.59 -17.39 5.04
CA PRO A 267 -2.63 -16.40 4.59
C PRO A 267 -1.57 -16.11 5.65
N SER A 268 -0.35 -15.76 5.20
CA SER A 268 0.71 -15.30 6.10
C SER A 268 0.38 -14.02 6.85
N GLY A 269 -0.49 -13.17 6.29
CA GLY A 269 -0.99 -12.01 6.99
C GLY A 269 -1.98 -11.16 6.20
N TYR A 270 -2.58 -10.19 6.89
CA TYR A 270 -3.64 -9.33 6.39
C TYR A 270 -3.32 -7.86 6.63
N CYS A 271 -3.48 -7.02 5.62
CA CYS A 271 -3.44 -5.57 5.78
C CYS A 271 -4.82 -5.08 6.21
N ILE A 272 -4.95 -4.75 7.49
CA ILE A 272 -6.23 -4.42 8.13
C ILE A 272 -6.52 -2.92 8.13
N ARG A 273 -7.81 -2.60 8.23
CA ARG A 273 -8.33 -1.25 8.49
C ARG A 273 -9.42 -1.33 9.54
N ASN A 274 -9.41 -0.34 10.43
CA ASN A 274 -10.54 0.07 11.26
C ASN A 274 -10.39 1.59 11.53
N SER A 275 -11.24 2.22 12.32
CA SER A 275 -11.11 3.65 12.64
C SER A 275 -9.74 3.95 13.25
N PHE A 276 -8.94 4.80 12.63
CA PHE A 276 -7.56 5.13 13.07
C PHE A 276 -6.62 3.92 13.24
N CYS A 277 -7.00 2.74 12.74
CA CYS A 277 -6.23 1.50 12.82
C CYS A 277 -5.81 1.08 11.41
N LYS A 278 -4.51 0.92 11.20
CA LYS A 278 -3.91 0.43 9.95
C LYS A 278 -2.62 -0.35 10.27
N GLY A 279 -2.45 -1.49 9.63
CA GLY A 279 -1.19 -2.23 9.65
C GLY A 279 -1.33 -3.62 9.04
N MET A 280 -0.27 -4.41 9.13
CA MET A 280 -0.33 -5.85 8.86
C MET A 280 -0.61 -6.61 10.15
N VAL A 281 -1.40 -7.67 10.10
CA VAL A 281 -1.41 -8.70 11.15
C VAL A 281 -0.93 -10.00 10.55
N PHE A 282 0.08 -10.61 11.17
CA PHE A 282 0.69 -11.86 10.70
C PHE A 282 0.16 -13.05 11.48
N THR A 283 -0.09 -14.14 10.76
CA THR A 283 -0.60 -15.38 11.36
C THR A 283 0.51 -16.01 12.20
N PHE A 284 0.35 -15.97 13.52
CA PHE A 284 1.35 -16.44 14.48
C PHE A 284 0.67 -17.03 15.70
N ASP A 285 1.13 -18.18 16.16
CA ASP A 285 0.52 -18.91 17.27
C ASP A 285 1.02 -18.38 18.63
N PHE A 286 0.61 -17.16 18.97
CA PHE A 286 1.00 -16.56 20.26
C PHE A 286 0.33 -17.23 21.47
N HIS A 287 -0.71 -18.05 21.27
CA HIS A 287 -1.26 -18.92 22.32
C HIS A 287 -0.29 -20.04 22.67
N LYS A 288 0.28 -20.70 21.65
CA LYS A 288 1.38 -21.65 21.85
C LYS A 288 2.59 -20.97 22.48
N PHE A 289 2.94 -19.76 22.05
CA PHE A 289 4.05 -19.01 22.67
C PHE A 289 3.81 -18.78 24.15
N ALA A 290 2.61 -18.34 24.52
CA ALA A 290 2.23 -18.16 25.91
C ALA A 290 2.38 -19.46 26.72
N TYR A 291 2.01 -20.60 26.15
CA TYR A 291 2.16 -21.91 26.81
C TYR A 291 3.63 -22.29 27.06
N GLU A 292 4.52 -22.04 26.10
CA GLU A 292 5.92 -22.44 26.19
C GLU A 292 6.81 -21.46 26.97
N TYR A 293 6.52 -20.15 26.88
CA TYR A 293 7.38 -19.09 27.41
C TYR A 293 6.68 -18.13 28.37
N GLY A 294 5.35 -18.16 28.43
CA GLY A 294 4.57 -17.28 29.29
C GLY A 294 4.63 -17.69 30.76
N THR A 295 4.36 -16.73 31.63
CA THR A 295 4.18 -16.99 33.07
C THR A 295 2.71 -17.24 33.37
N PHE A 296 2.40 -18.36 34.01
CA PHE A 296 1.05 -18.74 34.43
C PHE A 296 0.86 -18.54 35.93
N ASN A 297 -0.28 -17.97 36.31
CA ASN A 297 -0.67 -17.88 37.71
C ASN A 297 -1.23 -19.23 38.23
N GLU A 298 -1.59 -19.27 39.52
CA GLU A 298 -2.15 -20.45 40.19
C GLU A 298 -3.46 -20.99 39.56
N ASN A 299 -4.21 -20.13 38.86
CA ASN A 299 -5.43 -20.49 38.14
C ASN A 299 -5.15 -21.03 36.73
N GLY A 300 -3.87 -21.14 36.35
CA GLY A 300 -3.45 -21.59 35.02
C GLY A 300 -3.65 -20.53 33.95
N ASP A 301 -3.73 -19.24 34.30
CA ASP A 301 -3.90 -18.13 33.36
C ASP A 301 -2.60 -17.39 33.11
N CYS A 302 -2.35 -17.02 31.85
CA CYS A 302 -1.24 -16.17 31.46
C CYS A 302 -1.76 -14.75 31.23
N ILE A 303 -1.39 -13.85 32.14
CA ILE A 303 -1.88 -12.49 32.19
C ILE A 303 -0.85 -11.54 31.58
N VAL A 304 -1.28 -10.76 30.59
CA VAL A 304 -0.51 -9.70 29.95
C VAL A 304 -1.17 -8.34 30.18
N ILE A 305 -0.39 -7.27 30.08
CA ILE A 305 -0.87 -5.90 30.34
C ILE A 305 -0.90 -5.14 29.01
N ASP A 306 -2.02 -4.47 28.73
CA ASP A 306 -2.16 -3.62 27.55
C ASP A 306 -1.55 -2.22 27.75
N VAL A 307 -1.54 -1.40 26.70
CA VAL A 307 -0.99 -0.03 26.72
C VAL A 307 -1.74 0.95 27.64
N TRP A 308 -2.93 0.58 28.10
CA TRP A 308 -3.72 1.36 29.06
C TRP A 308 -3.55 0.84 30.50
N GLY A 309 -2.79 -0.24 30.71
CA GLY A 309 -2.57 -0.86 32.02
C GLY A 309 -3.61 -1.91 32.42
N ASN A 310 -4.53 -2.29 31.53
CA ASN A 310 -5.52 -3.33 31.82
C ASN A 310 -4.93 -4.72 31.67
N LYS A 311 -5.43 -5.67 32.47
CA LYS A 311 -4.99 -7.07 32.47
C LYS A 311 -5.84 -7.90 31.53
N HIS A 312 -5.18 -8.69 30.69
CA HIS A 312 -5.81 -9.58 29.71
C HIS A 312 -5.32 -11.01 29.91
N ASN A 313 -6.22 -11.99 29.84
CA ASN A 313 -5.83 -13.40 29.73
C ASN A 313 -5.62 -13.72 28.26
N ILE A 314 -4.39 -14.07 27.89
CA ILE A 314 -4.01 -14.27 26.49
C ILE A 314 -4.86 -15.33 25.77
N LYS A 315 -5.39 -16.32 26.50
CA LYS A 315 -6.25 -17.38 25.94
C LYS A 315 -7.52 -16.84 25.27
N ASN A 316 -7.97 -15.64 25.65
CA ASN A 316 -9.18 -15.01 25.11
C ASN A 316 -8.87 -14.13 23.89
N VAL A 317 -7.63 -13.66 23.76
CA VAL A 317 -7.18 -12.73 22.74
C VAL A 317 -7.00 -13.44 21.40
N ASP A 318 -7.65 -12.95 20.35
CA ASP A 318 -7.49 -13.48 18.98
C ASP A 318 -6.62 -12.55 18.11
N LEU A 319 -6.46 -11.29 18.51
CA LEU A 319 -5.77 -10.26 17.74
C LEU A 319 -4.90 -9.40 18.66
N ILE A 320 -3.64 -9.21 18.30
CA ILE A 320 -2.71 -8.29 18.96
C ILE A 320 -2.40 -7.15 17.99
N LEU A 321 -2.56 -5.91 18.45
CA LEU A 321 -2.23 -4.69 17.73
C LEU A 321 -1.12 -3.94 18.47
N THR A 322 -0.25 -3.25 17.74
CA THR A 322 0.72 -2.33 18.34
C THR A 322 0.20 -0.89 18.37
N THR A 323 0.79 -0.04 19.21
CA THR A 323 0.45 1.39 19.28
C THR A 323 0.74 2.12 17.96
N SER A 324 1.76 1.70 17.20
CA SER A 324 1.98 2.16 15.83
C SER A 324 0.84 1.78 14.88
N MET A 325 0.06 0.71 15.11
CA MET A 325 -1.10 0.39 14.26
C MET A 325 -2.34 1.21 14.62
N LEU A 326 -2.65 1.35 15.92
CA LEU A 326 -3.78 2.13 16.43
C LEU A 326 -3.35 3.58 16.68
N LYS A 327 -3.28 4.39 15.62
CA LYS A 327 -2.60 5.70 15.58
C LYS A 327 -3.08 6.74 16.61
N LEU A 328 -4.28 6.60 17.14
CA LEU A 328 -4.88 7.48 18.16
C LEU A 328 -5.36 6.68 19.38
N TRP A 329 -4.67 5.58 19.72
CA TRP A 329 -5.00 4.73 20.87
C TRP A 329 -5.13 5.54 22.17
N ASP A 330 -4.23 6.52 22.34
CA ASP A 330 -4.13 7.43 23.47
C ASP A 330 -5.22 8.53 23.48
N SER A 331 -6.22 8.43 22.61
CA SER A 331 -7.45 9.23 22.62
C SER A 331 -8.64 8.51 23.27
N TYR A 332 -8.42 7.28 23.75
CA TYR A 332 -9.42 6.40 24.37
C TYR A 332 -8.91 5.92 25.73
N ASP A 333 -9.85 5.57 26.62
CA ASP A 333 -9.52 5.12 27.98
C ASP A 333 -9.04 3.66 28.02
N ASN A 334 -9.53 2.82 27.10
CA ASN A 334 -9.19 1.41 26.94
C ASN A 334 -9.69 0.89 25.57
N ILE A 335 -9.39 -0.38 25.26
CA ILE A 335 -9.83 -1.03 24.01
C ILE A 335 -11.36 -1.09 23.88
N ASP A 336 -12.09 -1.35 24.97
CA ASP A 336 -13.56 -1.45 24.94
C ASP A 336 -14.21 -0.12 24.56
N SER A 337 -13.72 1.00 25.10
CA SER A 337 -14.15 2.35 24.74
C SER A 337 -13.94 2.63 23.25
N TYR A 338 -12.79 2.22 22.70
CA TYR A 338 -12.52 2.31 21.27
C TYR A 338 -13.49 1.46 20.43
N LEU A 339 -13.72 0.20 20.80
CA LEU A 339 -14.58 -0.73 20.07
C LEU A 339 -16.06 -0.36 20.17
N GLU A 340 -16.52 0.14 21.32
CA GLU A 340 -17.88 0.63 21.50
C GLU A 340 -18.13 1.86 20.62
N ASN A 341 -17.18 2.79 20.56
CA ASN A 341 -17.23 3.91 19.62
C ASN A 341 -17.25 3.43 18.17
N CYS A 342 -16.41 2.45 17.81
CA CYS A 342 -16.43 1.84 16.47
C CYS A 342 -17.82 1.32 16.14
N LYS A 343 -18.41 0.51 17.02
CA LYS A 343 -19.75 -0.08 16.85
C LYS A 343 -20.83 1.01 16.71
N LYS A 344 -20.84 2.03 17.57
CA LYS A 344 -21.78 3.16 17.52
C LYS A 344 -21.69 3.95 16.21
N ASN A 345 -20.50 3.99 15.60
CA ASN A 345 -20.23 4.73 14.37
C ASN A 345 -20.26 3.86 13.09
N GLY A 346 -20.63 2.58 13.21
CA GLY A 346 -20.74 1.64 12.08
C GLY A 346 -19.39 1.12 11.57
N TYR A 347 -18.31 1.24 12.34
CA TYR A 347 -17.03 0.64 12.02
C TYR A 347 -16.98 -0.85 12.38
N GLY A 348 -16.22 -1.59 11.58
CA GLY A 348 -15.75 -2.94 11.88
C GLY A 348 -14.35 -3.15 11.31
N PHE A 349 -13.72 -4.29 11.64
CA PHE A 349 -12.46 -4.67 11.00
C PHE A 349 -12.69 -5.01 9.54
N ARG A 350 -11.75 -4.56 8.70
CA ARG A 350 -11.78 -4.80 7.27
C ARG A 350 -10.39 -5.13 6.76
N VAL A 351 -10.33 -5.91 5.69
CA VAL A 351 -9.09 -6.29 5.02
C VAL A 351 -8.97 -5.57 3.68
N THR A 352 -7.80 -4.97 3.43
CA THR A 352 -7.47 -4.27 2.18
C THR A 352 -6.58 -5.12 1.26
N LYS A 353 -5.70 -5.92 1.85
CA LYS A 353 -4.75 -6.79 1.16
C LYS A 353 -4.55 -8.05 1.99
N VAL A 354 -4.39 -9.18 1.30
CA VAL A 354 -4.11 -10.50 1.86
C VAL A 354 -2.77 -10.93 1.26
N CYS A 355 -1.90 -11.57 2.04
CA CYS A 355 -0.69 -12.18 1.49
C CYS A 355 -1.10 -13.37 0.61
N PRO A 356 -0.50 -13.54 -0.59
CA PRO A 356 -0.88 -14.61 -1.49
C PRO A 356 -0.51 -15.99 -0.92
N GLU A 357 -1.09 -17.05 -1.47
CA GLU A 357 -0.74 -18.43 -1.12
C GLU A 357 0.69 -18.79 -1.54
N LYS A 358 1.09 -18.34 -2.75
CA LYS A 358 2.40 -18.58 -3.35
C LYS A 358 2.97 -17.26 -3.87
N LEU A 359 4.30 -17.13 -3.82
CA LEU A 359 5.00 -16.00 -4.42
C LEU A 359 5.30 -16.28 -5.90
N GLU A 360 5.41 -15.22 -6.69
CA GLU A 360 5.90 -15.30 -8.07
C GLU A 360 7.39 -15.72 -8.08
N ASN A 361 7.84 -16.44 -9.11
CA ASN A 361 9.25 -16.86 -9.22
C ASN A 361 10.09 -15.89 -10.05
N GLU A 362 9.46 -15.14 -10.94
CA GLU A 362 10.14 -14.22 -11.82
C GLU A 362 9.57 -12.82 -11.64
N ARG A 363 10.46 -11.83 -11.59
CA ARG A 363 10.04 -10.44 -11.51
C ARG A 363 10.83 -9.56 -12.46
N ASN A 364 10.13 -8.54 -12.96
CA ASN A 364 10.77 -7.47 -13.70
C ASN A 364 11.37 -6.46 -12.71
N MET A 365 12.66 -6.19 -12.89
CA MET A 365 13.38 -5.11 -12.25
C MET A 365 12.91 -3.75 -12.76
N ASN A 366 13.33 -2.70 -12.07
CA ASN A 366 13.21 -1.30 -12.47
C ASN A 366 14.64 -0.75 -12.60
N TYR A 367 14.88 0.18 -13.53
CA TYR A 367 16.16 0.88 -13.67
C TYR A 367 16.70 1.42 -12.35
N GLN A 368 15.84 1.85 -11.42
CA GLN A 368 16.26 2.38 -10.11
C GLN A 368 17.09 1.37 -9.30
N PHE A 369 16.81 0.08 -9.47
CA PHE A 369 17.54 -0.99 -8.79
C PHE A 369 18.86 -1.30 -9.47
N LEU A 370 19.02 -0.99 -10.76
CA LEU A 370 20.16 -1.40 -11.58
C LEU A 370 21.17 -0.27 -11.81
N GLN A 371 20.72 0.98 -11.89
CA GLN A 371 21.52 2.14 -12.33
C GLN A 371 22.76 2.45 -11.49
N SER A 372 22.82 1.96 -10.24
CA SER A 372 23.95 2.19 -9.33
C SER A 372 25.00 1.07 -9.33
N TYR A 373 24.73 -0.02 -10.05
CA TYR A 373 25.66 -1.12 -10.22
C TYR A 373 26.77 -0.75 -11.19
N GLU A 374 27.93 -1.30 -10.92
CA GLU A 374 29.10 -1.20 -11.79
C GLU A 374 29.31 -2.59 -12.37
N LEU A 375 28.87 -2.78 -13.62
CA LEU A 375 28.89 -4.08 -14.29
C LEU A 375 29.83 -4.02 -15.50
N THR A 376 30.51 -5.12 -15.75
CA THR A 376 31.25 -5.34 -17.01
C THR A 376 30.29 -5.62 -18.17
N ASP A 377 30.77 -5.49 -19.41
CA ASP A 377 29.96 -5.79 -20.60
C ASP A 377 29.49 -7.25 -20.60
N GLU A 378 30.34 -8.19 -20.17
CA GLU A 378 30.00 -9.61 -20.03
C GLU A 378 28.90 -9.84 -18.99
N GLU A 379 29.01 -9.20 -17.82
CA GLU A 379 27.99 -9.28 -16.77
C GLU A 379 26.66 -8.65 -17.20
N ILE A 380 26.72 -7.58 -18.00
CA ILE A 380 25.51 -6.99 -18.61
C ILE A 380 24.88 -7.99 -19.58
N GLN A 381 25.67 -8.65 -20.45
CA GLN A 381 25.14 -9.66 -21.36
C GLN A 381 24.47 -10.81 -20.60
N GLU A 382 25.09 -11.28 -19.52
CA GLU A 382 24.53 -12.34 -18.68
C GLU A 382 23.23 -11.90 -17.99
N LEU A 383 23.20 -10.70 -17.41
CA LEU A 383 22.02 -10.17 -16.73
C LEU A 383 20.82 -9.98 -17.67
N ILE A 384 21.05 -9.52 -18.91
CA ILE A 384 19.96 -9.31 -19.88
C ILE A 384 19.57 -10.58 -20.62
N ALA A 385 20.41 -11.62 -20.61
CA ALA A 385 20.23 -12.83 -21.42
C ALA A 385 18.84 -13.49 -21.25
N PRO A 386 18.28 -13.68 -20.03
CA PRO A 386 16.95 -14.26 -19.89
C PRO A 386 15.86 -13.46 -20.63
N THR A 387 15.92 -12.12 -20.54
CA THR A 387 14.96 -11.24 -21.20
C THR A 387 15.15 -11.23 -22.71
N VAL A 388 16.40 -11.20 -23.18
CA VAL A 388 16.73 -11.19 -24.62
C VAL A 388 16.38 -12.52 -25.28
N ASN A 389 16.66 -13.64 -24.61
CA ASN A 389 16.37 -14.97 -25.13
C ASN A 389 14.86 -15.21 -25.23
N GLU A 390 14.08 -14.81 -24.22
CA GLU A 390 12.61 -14.87 -24.29
C GLU A 390 12.06 -14.06 -25.48
N ILE A 391 12.62 -12.87 -25.75
CA ILE A 391 12.24 -12.08 -26.93
C ILE A 391 12.61 -12.79 -28.23
N LYS A 392 13.82 -13.36 -28.32
CA LYS A 392 14.29 -14.09 -29.52
C LYS A 392 13.42 -15.31 -29.77
N ASP A 393 13.11 -16.07 -28.74
CA ASP A 393 12.31 -17.29 -28.85
C ASP A 393 10.93 -17.03 -29.46
N VAL A 394 10.26 -15.96 -29.02
CA VAL A 394 8.96 -15.53 -29.57
C VAL A 394 9.10 -15.04 -31.02
N ILE A 395 10.19 -14.35 -31.36
CA ILE A 395 10.45 -13.89 -32.74
C ILE A 395 10.66 -15.06 -33.70
N HIS A 396 11.31 -16.15 -33.26
CA HIS A 396 11.59 -17.31 -34.12
C HIS A 396 10.41 -18.29 -34.25
N GLY A 397 9.23 -17.93 -33.71
CA GLY A 397 7.98 -18.66 -33.95
C GLY A 397 7.80 -19.92 -33.11
N ASP A 398 8.48 -20.03 -31.96
CA ASP A 398 8.16 -21.05 -30.96
C ASP A 398 6.75 -20.78 -30.42
N ILE A 399 5.80 -21.63 -30.81
CA ILE A 399 4.37 -21.42 -30.56
C ILE A 399 4.07 -21.49 -29.06
N ASP A 400 4.68 -22.43 -28.34
CA ASP A 400 4.45 -22.62 -26.91
C ASP A 400 4.99 -21.42 -26.12
N LYS A 401 6.20 -20.95 -26.46
CA LYS A 401 6.77 -19.74 -25.85
C LYS A 401 6.03 -18.47 -26.26
N THR A 402 5.45 -18.43 -27.48
CA THR A 402 4.60 -17.32 -27.92
C THR A 402 3.31 -17.28 -27.10
N ILE A 403 2.66 -18.42 -26.89
CA ILE A 403 1.47 -18.53 -26.03
C ILE A 403 1.81 -18.09 -24.60
N LEU A 404 2.92 -18.58 -24.03
CA LEU A 404 3.38 -18.19 -22.70
C LEU A 404 3.69 -16.68 -22.62
N PHE A 405 4.33 -16.12 -23.64
CA PHE A 405 4.62 -14.69 -23.72
C PHE A 405 3.35 -13.83 -23.77
N LEU A 406 2.34 -14.27 -24.53
CA LEU A 406 1.09 -13.55 -24.69
C LEU A 406 0.21 -13.62 -23.44
N ASN A 407 0.17 -14.78 -22.78
CA ASN A 407 -0.54 -15.00 -21.53
C ASN A 407 0.17 -14.38 -20.31
N GLY A 408 1.49 -14.25 -20.38
CA GLY A 408 2.34 -14.05 -19.20
C GLY A 408 2.56 -15.35 -18.45
N ALA A 409 3.51 -15.36 -17.50
CA ALA A 409 3.71 -16.50 -16.62
C ALA A 409 2.56 -16.56 -15.60
N THR A 410 1.53 -17.33 -15.91
CA THR A 410 0.45 -17.70 -14.98
C THR A 410 0.64 -19.15 -14.56
N SER A 411 0.38 -19.46 -13.28
CA SER A 411 0.32 -20.85 -12.82
C SER A 411 -0.83 -21.58 -13.54
N ASP A 412 -0.74 -22.90 -13.69
CA ASP A 412 -1.83 -23.71 -14.28
C ASP A 412 -3.13 -23.62 -13.49
N GLU A 413 -3.04 -23.38 -12.17
CA GLU A 413 -4.17 -23.24 -11.24
C GLU A 413 -4.91 -21.89 -11.40
N ASP A 414 -4.21 -20.83 -11.84
CA ASP A 414 -4.77 -19.49 -12.09
C ASP A 414 -5.24 -19.30 -13.56
N PHE A 415 -5.20 -20.36 -14.37
CA PHE A 415 -5.47 -20.29 -15.80
C PHE A 415 -6.96 -20.12 -16.11
N SER A 416 -7.43 -18.87 -16.10
CA SER A 416 -8.80 -18.54 -16.53
C SER A 416 -8.85 -18.34 -18.05
N LEU A 417 -9.44 -19.30 -18.77
CA LEU A 417 -9.75 -19.16 -20.19
C LEU A 417 -10.51 -17.86 -20.49
N ASN A 418 -11.30 -17.30 -19.57
CA ASN A 418 -12.02 -16.05 -19.84
C ASN A 418 -11.13 -14.80 -19.84
N GLU A 419 -9.99 -14.84 -19.16
CA GLU A 419 -9.05 -13.71 -19.02
C GLU A 419 -8.00 -13.66 -20.14
N ILE A 420 -7.82 -14.77 -20.84
CA ILE A 420 -6.93 -14.84 -22.00
C ILE A 420 -7.51 -14.01 -23.13
N ASP A 421 -6.64 -13.24 -23.76
CA ASP A 421 -6.99 -12.43 -24.91
C ASP A 421 -7.42 -13.32 -26.10
N ASN A 422 -8.36 -12.83 -26.92
CA ASN A 422 -8.89 -13.62 -28.03
C ASN A 422 -7.83 -13.98 -29.08
N VAL A 423 -6.77 -13.17 -29.23
CA VAL A 423 -5.64 -13.50 -30.10
C VAL A 423 -4.92 -14.74 -29.58
N THR A 424 -4.57 -14.77 -28.29
CA THR A 424 -3.90 -15.93 -27.69
C THR A 424 -4.78 -17.18 -27.73
N LYS A 425 -6.08 -17.05 -27.44
CA LYS A 425 -7.04 -18.17 -27.61
C LYS A 425 -7.05 -18.73 -29.01
N SER A 426 -7.03 -17.86 -30.03
CA SER A 426 -7.06 -18.31 -31.41
C SER A 426 -5.82 -19.12 -31.77
N VAL A 427 -4.64 -18.70 -31.30
CA VAL A 427 -3.38 -19.44 -31.49
C VAL A 427 -3.36 -20.75 -30.70
N MET A 428 -3.91 -20.76 -29.48
CA MET A 428 -4.02 -21.99 -28.68
C MET A 428 -4.95 -23.03 -29.30
N ILE A 429 -6.07 -22.60 -29.90
CA ILE A 429 -7.04 -23.49 -30.54
C ILE A 429 -6.52 -23.97 -31.90
N GLU A 430 -5.95 -23.06 -32.67
CA GLU A 430 -5.47 -23.31 -34.03
C GLU A 430 -4.09 -22.65 -34.19
N PRO A 431 -2.98 -23.39 -33.95
CA PRO A 431 -1.62 -22.86 -33.99
C PRO A 431 -1.27 -22.15 -35.31
N SER A 432 -1.90 -22.52 -36.43
CA SER A 432 -1.67 -21.84 -37.70
C SER A 432 -2.13 -20.37 -37.72
N MET A 433 -3.00 -19.96 -36.77
CA MET A 433 -3.37 -18.55 -36.56
C MET A 433 -2.18 -17.66 -36.21
N ALA A 434 -1.06 -18.22 -35.72
CA ALA A 434 0.18 -17.47 -35.53
C ALA A 434 0.73 -16.90 -36.85
N ASN A 435 0.31 -17.45 -38.01
CA ASN A 435 0.66 -16.96 -39.34
C ASN A 435 -0.32 -15.90 -39.87
N ASP A 436 -1.43 -15.62 -39.19
CA ASP A 436 -2.39 -14.61 -39.61
C ASP A 436 -1.78 -13.19 -39.49
N PRO A 437 -1.92 -12.32 -40.51
CA PRO A 437 -1.32 -10.99 -40.49
C PRO A 437 -1.74 -10.10 -39.30
N PHE A 438 -2.98 -10.22 -38.81
CA PHE A 438 -3.44 -9.46 -37.65
C PHE A 438 -2.78 -9.96 -36.36
N VAL A 439 -2.70 -11.28 -36.18
CA VAL A 439 -2.03 -11.93 -35.05
C VAL A 439 -0.54 -11.60 -35.01
N ILE A 440 0.15 -11.72 -36.15
CA ILE A 440 1.57 -11.35 -36.30
C ILE A 440 1.78 -9.88 -35.90
N ASN A 441 0.95 -8.96 -36.38
CA ASN A 441 1.07 -7.54 -36.06
C ASN A 441 0.88 -7.27 -34.56
N ARG A 442 -0.04 -8.00 -33.92
CA ARG A 442 -0.27 -7.89 -32.47
C ARG A 442 0.93 -8.40 -31.66
N ILE A 443 1.45 -9.57 -32.00
CA ILE A 443 2.66 -10.15 -31.40
C ILE A 443 3.84 -9.20 -31.56
N ASN A 444 4.07 -8.70 -32.78
CA ASN A 444 5.14 -7.74 -33.08
C ASN A 444 5.01 -6.44 -32.27
N TYR A 445 3.80 -5.93 -32.07
CA TYR A 445 3.59 -4.76 -31.21
C TYR A 445 3.97 -5.04 -29.75
N MET A 446 3.61 -6.20 -29.22
CA MET A 446 3.97 -6.61 -27.85
C MET A 446 5.48 -6.82 -27.70
N ILE A 447 6.13 -7.46 -28.67
CA ILE A 447 7.58 -7.61 -28.74
C ILE A 447 8.26 -6.23 -28.73
N LYS A 448 7.84 -5.31 -29.61
CA LYS A 448 8.37 -3.93 -29.65
C LYS A 448 8.21 -3.21 -28.31
N LYS A 449 7.07 -3.38 -27.65
CA LYS A 449 6.84 -2.84 -26.30
C LYS A 449 7.82 -3.44 -25.29
N LYS A 450 8.02 -4.75 -25.28
CA LYS A 450 8.94 -5.42 -24.36
C LYS A 450 10.40 -5.04 -24.61
N ILE A 451 10.82 -4.94 -25.86
CA ILE A 451 12.13 -4.39 -26.24
C ILE A 451 12.31 -2.97 -25.69
N THR A 452 11.28 -2.11 -25.84
CA THR A 452 11.32 -0.73 -25.34
C THR A 452 11.42 -0.69 -23.81
N GLN A 453 10.74 -1.59 -23.11
CA GLN A 453 10.82 -1.71 -21.65
C GLN A 453 12.18 -2.27 -21.20
N ALA A 454 12.72 -3.28 -21.87
CA ALA A 454 14.04 -3.83 -21.57
C ALA A 454 15.15 -2.78 -21.71
N LYS A 455 15.06 -1.91 -22.73
CA LYS A 455 15.99 -0.78 -22.94
C LYS A 455 16.04 0.21 -21.76
N ILE A 456 15.00 0.26 -20.93
CA ILE A 456 14.94 1.12 -19.75
C ILE A 456 15.04 0.31 -18.45
N GLY A 457 15.69 -0.86 -18.48
CA GLY A 457 16.01 -1.65 -17.30
C GLY A 457 14.85 -2.49 -16.73
N VAL A 458 13.77 -2.69 -17.49
CA VAL A 458 12.73 -3.66 -17.14
C VAL A 458 13.22 -5.06 -17.52
N LEU A 459 14.11 -5.60 -16.69
CA LEU A 459 14.78 -6.88 -16.90
C LEU A 459 14.15 -7.96 -16.02
N LYS A 460 13.93 -9.14 -16.60
CA LYS A 460 13.41 -10.32 -15.89
C LYS A 460 14.53 -10.96 -15.08
N VAL A 461 14.30 -11.18 -13.78
CA VAL A 461 15.20 -11.90 -12.88
C VAL A 461 14.41 -12.93 -12.07
N HIS A 462 15.09 -13.99 -11.61
CA HIS A 462 14.55 -14.86 -10.57
C HIS A 462 14.38 -14.05 -9.29
N GLY A 463 13.15 -13.86 -8.84
CA GLY A 463 12.86 -12.93 -7.77
C GLY A 463 11.38 -12.64 -7.62
N ASN A 464 11.03 -12.02 -6.50
CA ASN A 464 9.64 -11.79 -6.11
C ASN A 464 9.46 -10.51 -5.27
N TYR A 465 8.22 -10.03 -5.19
CA TYR A 465 7.78 -9.11 -4.14
C TYR A 465 7.14 -9.88 -3.00
N ALA A 466 7.72 -9.79 -1.81
CA ALA A 466 7.11 -10.31 -0.58
C ALA A 466 6.93 -9.19 0.45
N VAL A 467 5.81 -9.25 1.18
CA VAL A 467 5.50 -8.30 2.24
C VAL A 467 6.53 -8.43 3.35
N ILE A 468 6.93 -7.30 3.93
CA ILE A 468 7.88 -7.24 5.04
C ILE A 468 7.13 -7.52 6.34
N SER A 469 7.65 -8.45 7.12
CA SER A 469 7.32 -8.65 8.52
C SER A 469 8.55 -8.31 9.38
N GLY A 470 8.34 -7.84 10.61
CA GLY A 470 9.40 -7.86 11.62
C GLY A 470 9.58 -9.28 12.14
N ASP A 471 10.02 -9.43 13.39
CA ASP A 471 10.12 -10.74 14.04
C ASP A 471 8.99 -10.95 15.07
N PRO A 472 7.89 -11.67 14.72
CA PRO A 472 6.81 -11.98 15.65
C PRO A 472 7.26 -12.68 16.93
N PHE A 473 8.34 -13.46 16.89
CA PHE A 473 8.89 -14.11 18.07
C PHE A 473 9.48 -13.06 19.02
N ALA A 474 10.18 -12.06 18.49
CA ALA A 474 10.70 -10.93 19.26
C ALA A 474 9.58 -10.11 19.91
N LEU A 475 8.52 -9.81 19.15
CA LEU A 475 7.36 -9.10 19.68
C LEU A 475 6.70 -9.89 20.82
N CYS A 476 6.55 -11.21 20.67
CA CYS A 476 6.05 -12.07 21.74
C CYS A 476 6.96 -12.09 22.97
N GLN A 477 8.30 -12.18 22.82
CA GLN A 477 9.21 -12.10 23.98
C GLN A 477 8.95 -10.85 24.82
N LYS A 478 8.72 -9.70 24.17
CA LYS A 478 8.35 -8.47 24.87
C LYS A 478 6.98 -8.57 25.55
N ILE A 479 5.94 -9.01 24.83
CA ILE A 479 4.56 -9.09 25.33
C ILE A 479 4.46 -9.98 26.58
N PHE A 480 5.17 -11.11 26.58
CA PHE A 480 5.14 -12.08 27.68
C PHE A 480 6.21 -11.85 28.74
N GLY A 481 7.00 -10.77 28.64
CA GLY A 481 8.01 -10.42 29.64
C GLY A 481 9.14 -11.45 29.74
N VAL A 482 9.51 -12.09 28.63
CA VAL A 482 10.65 -13.03 28.59
C VAL A 482 11.92 -12.23 28.82
N ASN A 483 12.67 -12.56 29.88
CA ASN A 483 13.89 -11.85 30.24
C ASN A 483 15.03 -12.17 29.26
N VAL A 484 15.23 -11.28 28.29
CA VAL A 484 16.31 -11.36 27.28
C VAL A 484 17.05 -10.04 27.18
N GLU A 485 18.33 -10.11 26.84
CA GLU A 485 19.13 -8.94 26.53
C GLU A 485 18.77 -8.38 25.14
N ASN A 486 19.16 -7.13 24.87
CA ASN A 486 18.86 -6.43 23.61
C ASN A 486 19.21 -7.26 22.36
N ASP A 487 20.38 -7.91 22.36
CA ASP A 487 20.88 -8.67 21.21
C ASP A 487 20.26 -10.06 21.07
N ASP A 488 19.42 -10.47 22.03
CA ASP A 488 18.78 -11.79 22.12
C ASP A 488 17.27 -11.77 21.81
N TYR A 489 16.74 -10.61 21.44
CA TYR A 489 15.39 -10.52 20.86
C TYR A 489 15.32 -11.24 19.51
N GLY A 490 14.23 -11.95 19.27
CA GLY A 490 13.96 -12.65 18.02
C GLY A 490 14.83 -13.88 17.77
N LEU A 491 14.61 -14.50 16.62
CA LEU A 491 15.37 -15.67 16.18
C LEU A 491 16.47 -15.31 15.17
N LEU A 492 16.37 -14.14 14.55
CA LEU A 492 17.30 -13.66 13.53
C LEU A 492 18.35 -12.74 14.17
N LYS A 493 19.58 -12.75 13.65
CA LYS A 493 20.65 -11.81 13.99
C LYS A 493 20.86 -10.77 12.87
N ALA A 494 21.68 -9.75 13.12
CA ALA A 494 22.03 -8.72 12.14
C ALA A 494 22.50 -9.34 10.81
N GLY A 495 22.02 -8.82 9.68
CA GLY A 495 22.31 -9.34 8.34
C GLY A 495 21.61 -10.65 7.98
N GLN A 496 20.72 -11.17 8.83
CA GLN A 496 19.89 -12.34 8.55
C GLN A 496 18.44 -11.95 8.24
N MET A 497 17.79 -12.77 7.44
CA MET A 497 16.34 -12.74 7.23
C MET A 497 15.80 -14.16 7.13
N TYR A 498 14.51 -14.35 7.43
CA TYR A 498 13.81 -15.58 7.13
C TYR A 498 12.86 -15.37 5.95
N SER A 499 12.92 -16.29 5.00
CA SER A 499 11.97 -16.39 3.90
C SER A 499 11.80 -17.86 3.54
N LYS A 500 10.60 -18.39 3.78
CA LYS A 500 10.32 -19.79 3.44
C LYS A 500 10.53 -20.04 1.95
N TYR A 501 10.09 -19.11 1.10
CA TYR A 501 10.31 -19.18 -0.34
C TYR A 501 11.79 -19.42 -0.69
N TRP A 502 12.69 -18.54 -0.24
CA TRP A 502 14.11 -18.67 -0.59
C TRP A 502 14.78 -19.87 0.07
N SER A 503 14.35 -20.22 1.28
CA SER A 503 14.79 -21.45 1.95
C SER A 503 14.39 -22.70 1.19
N ASP A 504 13.17 -22.77 0.66
CA ASP A 504 12.68 -23.92 -0.12
C ASP A 504 13.40 -24.03 -1.47
N TYR A 505 13.84 -22.89 -2.05
CA TYR A 505 14.68 -22.84 -3.25
C TYR A 505 16.16 -23.18 -3.00
N GLY A 506 16.62 -23.15 -1.74
CA GLY A 506 18.01 -23.38 -1.38
C GLY A 506 18.93 -22.18 -1.63
N SER A 507 18.38 -20.96 -1.67
CA SER A 507 19.17 -19.73 -1.85
C SER A 507 19.64 -19.20 -0.50
N ASP A 508 20.95 -19.24 -0.24
CA ASP A 508 21.54 -18.81 1.04
C ASP A 508 21.59 -17.27 1.20
N ARG A 509 21.56 -16.53 0.10
CA ARG A 509 21.72 -15.07 0.08
C ARG A 509 20.83 -14.45 -0.97
N VAL A 510 20.24 -13.31 -0.63
CA VAL A 510 19.41 -12.52 -1.55
C VAL A 510 19.75 -11.04 -1.47
N VAL A 511 19.63 -10.36 -2.60
CA VAL A 511 19.67 -8.90 -2.66
C VAL A 511 18.26 -8.36 -2.45
N CYS A 512 18.12 -7.40 -1.56
CA CYS A 512 16.88 -6.74 -1.18
C CYS A 512 16.84 -5.31 -1.74
N PHE A 513 15.70 -4.97 -2.35
CA PHE A 513 15.41 -3.62 -2.84
C PHE A 513 14.03 -3.16 -2.37
N ARG A 514 13.87 -1.84 -2.15
CA ARG A 514 12.57 -1.20 -1.95
C ARG A 514 12.46 0.04 -2.83
N ALA A 515 11.35 0.14 -3.56
CA ALA A 515 11.05 1.33 -4.34
C ALA A 515 10.29 2.39 -3.51
N PRO A 516 10.51 3.69 -3.78
CA PRO A 516 11.58 4.23 -4.63
C PRO A 516 12.93 4.20 -3.90
N MET A 517 14.00 4.02 -4.65
CA MET A 517 15.36 4.21 -4.16
C MET A 517 16.13 5.17 -5.07
N SER A 518 17.16 5.78 -4.51
CA SER A 518 17.93 6.83 -5.18
C SER A 518 19.41 6.49 -5.30
N CYS A 519 19.97 5.70 -4.39
CA CYS A 519 21.41 5.45 -4.33
C CYS A 519 21.74 3.99 -4.00
N HIS A 520 22.98 3.56 -4.26
CA HIS A 520 23.43 2.20 -3.95
C HIS A 520 23.31 1.87 -2.46
N ASN A 521 23.38 2.88 -1.58
CA ASN A 521 23.19 2.75 -0.13
C ASN A 521 21.83 2.17 0.26
N ASN A 522 20.86 2.17 -0.66
CA ASN A 522 19.54 1.58 -0.46
C ASN A 522 19.44 0.09 -0.80
N ILE A 523 20.56 -0.59 -1.07
CA ILE A 523 20.59 -2.01 -1.40
C ILE A 523 21.15 -2.77 -0.21
N ARG A 524 20.52 -3.87 0.19
CA ARG A 524 21.04 -4.75 1.25
C ARG A 524 21.12 -6.18 0.73
N VAL A 525 22.18 -6.89 1.11
CA VAL A 525 22.27 -8.34 0.91
C VAL A 525 22.00 -8.98 2.26
N MET A 526 21.06 -9.92 2.29
CA MET A 526 20.67 -10.62 3.50
C MET A 526 20.99 -12.11 3.35
N ASN A 527 21.45 -12.72 4.44
CA ASN A 527 21.58 -14.17 4.53
C ASN A 527 20.21 -14.76 4.85
N VAL A 528 19.76 -15.73 4.05
CA VAL A 528 18.54 -16.47 4.29
C VAL A 528 18.85 -17.54 5.33
N THR A 529 18.27 -17.40 6.52
CA THR A 529 18.52 -18.33 7.63
C THR A 529 17.25 -19.12 7.93
N VAL A 530 17.41 -20.43 8.09
CA VAL A 530 16.37 -21.34 8.56
C VAL A 530 16.94 -22.29 9.61
N ASN A 531 16.18 -22.54 10.66
CA ASN A 531 16.48 -23.59 11.64
C ASN A 531 15.17 -24.18 12.16
N LYS A 532 15.25 -25.26 12.95
CA LYS A 532 14.07 -25.96 13.47
C LYS A 532 13.11 -25.05 14.24
N MET A 533 13.63 -24.08 14.99
CA MET A 533 12.83 -23.15 15.79
C MET A 533 12.10 -22.14 14.89
N MET A 534 12.79 -21.58 13.91
CA MET A 534 12.19 -20.70 12.88
C MET A 534 11.13 -21.43 12.07
N SER A 535 11.39 -22.67 11.64
CA SER A 535 10.43 -23.48 10.91
C SER A 535 9.15 -23.76 11.71
N GLU A 536 9.26 -23.95 13.03
CA GLU A 536 8.10 -24.14 13.89
C GLU A 536 7.31 -22.85 14.09
N TRP A 537 7.98 -21.77 14.48
CA TRP A 537 7.32 -20.50 14.84
C TRP A 537 6.80 -19.73 13.62
N TYR A 538 7.48 -19.82 12.48
CA TYR A 538 7.11 -19.10 11.26
C TYR A 538 6.38 -19.99 10.24
N LYS A 539 5.83 -21.14 10.66
CA LYS A 539 5.18 -22.11 9.75
C LYS A 539 4.00 -21.55 8.93
N TYR A 540 3.31 -20.53 9.44
CA TYR A 540 2.21 -19.86 8.71
C TYR A 540 2.70 -18.68 7.84
N MET A 541 3.96 -18.27 7.99
CA MET A 541 4.54 -17.08 7.36
C MET A 541 5.38 -17.47 6.14
N THR A 542 4.72 -18.09 5.17
CA THR A 542 5.32 -18.72 4.01
C THR A 542 5.63 -17.74 2.85
N THR A 543 4.85 -16.66 2.72
CA THR A 543 4.94 -15.71 1.59
C THR A 543 5.35 -14.29 1.99
N VAL A 544 6.10 -14.18 3.09
CA VAL A 544 6.61 -12.91 3.63
C VAL A 544 8.13 -12.97 3.83
N ASN A 545 8.74 -11.80 3.91
CA ASN A 545 10.13 -11.64 4.32
C ASN A 545 10.16 -11.17 5.78
N ILE A 546 10.58 -12.06 6.69
CA ILE A 546 10.77 -11.75 8.12
C ILE A 546 12.17 -11.15 8.26
N VAL A 547 12.25 -9.87 8.61
CA VAL A 547 13.52 -9.15 8.78
C VAL A 547 13.94 -9.14 10.25
N ASN A 548 15.24 -9.12 10.51
CA ASN A 548 15.77 -9.02 11.86
C ASN A 548 15.53 -7.61 12.45
N CYS A 549 15.66 -7.50 13.78
CA CYS A 549 15.56 -6.23 14.50
C CYS A 549 16.93 -5.67 14.95
N HIS A 550 18.04 -6.25 14.50
CA HIS A 550 19.39 -5.98 15.03
C HIS A 550 20.30 -5.18 14.10
N ASP A 551 19.75 -4.63 13.02
CA ASP A 551 20.51 -3.82 12.06
C ASP A 551 19.68 -2.64 11.52
N SER A 552 20.35 -1.78 10.75
CA SER A 552 19.77 -0.56 10.19
C SER A 552 19.06 -0.78 8.84
N MET A 553 18.68 -2.01 8.49
CA MET A 553 18.07 -2.37 7.20
C MET A 553 16.83 -1.52 6.86
N ALA A 554 15.98 -1.24 7.86
CA ALA A 554 14.79 -0.40 7.67
C ALA A 554 15.16 1.00 7.17
N ALA A 555 16.14 1.65 7.80
CA ALA A 555 16.63 2.97 7.40
C ALA A 555 17.34 2.92 6.05
N ALA A 556 18.17 1.89 5.82
CA ALA A 556 18.88 1.68 4.57
C ALA A 556 17.94 1.61 3.36
N LEU A 557 16.89 0.80 3.45
CA LEU A 557 15.89 0.61 2.40
C LEU A 557 14.82 1.71 2.42
N ASN A 558 15.27 2.95 2.66
CA ASN A 558 14.51 4.18 2.60
C ASN A 558 13.36 4.26 3.65
N GLY A 559 13.62 3.77 4.87
CA GLY A 559 12.71 3.87 6.01
C GLY A 559 11.43 3.06 5.83
N PHE A 560 11.53 1.74 5.61
CA PHE A 560 10.33 0.90 5.53
C PHE A 560 9.68 0.70 6.91
N ASP A 561 8.36 0.59 6.89
CA ASP A 561 7.57 0.09 8.00
C ASP A 561 7.06 -1.33 7.65
N LYS A 562 6.27 -1.94 8.53
CA LYS A 562 5.68 -3.26 8.33
C LYS A 562 4.17 -3.16 8.11
N ASP A 563 3.70 -2.04 7.55
CA ASP A 563 2.28 -1.72 7.36
C ASP A 563 1.68 -2.18 6.02
N SER A 564 2.45 -2.99 5.27
CA SER A 564 2.21 -3.66 3.97
C SER A 564 3.27 -3.37 2.91
N ASP A 565 4.34 -2.66 3.30
CA ASP A 565 5.57 -2.52 2.52
C ASP A 565 6.10 -3.89 2.09
N ALA A 566 6.78 -3.91 0.95
CA ALA A 566 7.30 -5.13 0.34
C ALA A 566 8.72 -4.89 -0.19
N LEU A 567 9.54 -5.95 -0.13
CA LEU A 567 10.85 -5.97 -0.76
C LEU A 567 10.78 -6.71 -2.08
N ILE A 568 11.54 -6.23 -3.07
CA ILE A 568 11.99 -7.11 -4.14
C ILE A 568 13.19 -7.86 -3.61
N THR A 569 13.15 -9.18 -3.76
CA THR A 569 14.28 -10.04 -3.44
C THR A 569 14.67 -10.87 -4.65
N THR A 570 15.97 -11.12 -4.82
CA THR A 570 16.53 -11.92 -5.91
C THR A 570 17.85 -12.54 -5.46
N ASP A 571 18.10 -13.78 -5.87
CA ASP A 571 19.39 -14.47 -5.73
C ASP A 571 20.23 -14.39 -7.01
N ASN A 572 19.93 -13.45 -7.91
CA ASN A 572 20.65 -13.30 -9.16
C ASN A 572 22.17 -13.13 -8.91
N PRO A 573 23.02 -13.99 -9.49
CA PRO A 573 24.44 -14.05 -9.14
C PRO A 573 25.19 -12.77 -9.51
N ILE A 574 24.82 -12.11 -10.61
CA ILE A 574 25.45 -10.87 -11.06
C ILE A 574 25.17 -9.74 -10.08
N LEU A 575 23.92 -9.61 -9.63
CA LEU A 575 23.53 -8.60 -8.64
C LEU A 575 24.14 -8.89 -7.27
N LEU A 576 24.14 -10.14 -6.81
CA LEU A 576 24.76 -10.55 -5.54
C LEU A 576 26.25 -10.22 -5.53
N LYS A 577 26.98 -10.60 -6.59
CA LYS A 577 28.42 -10.40 -6.73
C LYS A 577 28.79 -8.91 -6.75
N ASN A 578 27.99 -8.09 -7.43
CA ASN A 578 28.29 -6.67 -7.66
C ASN A 578 27.61 -5.71 -6.67
N THR A 579 26.89 -6.22 -5.65
CA THR A 579 26.37 -5.38 -4.57
C THR A 579 27.51 -4.97 -3.64
N ARG A 580 27.77 -3.68 -3.51
CA ARG A 580 28.83 -3.13 -2.66
C ARG A 580 28.31 -2.95 -1.23
N PRO A 581 29.09 -3.31 -0.20
CA PRO A 581 28.74 -3.00 1.18
C PRO A 581 28.87 -1.49 1.39
N THR A 582 27.74 -0.83 1.65
CA THR A 582 27.65 0.63 1.84
C THR A 582 27.01 0.95 3.18
N LYS A 583 27.45 2.05 3.80
CA LYS A 583 26.87 2.56 5.05
C LYS A 583 25.42 2.97 4.86
N THR A 584 24.61 2.84 5.91
CA THR A 584 23.25 3.34 5.94
C THR A 584 23.24 4.86 5.96
N ILE A 585 22.37 5.46 5.15
CA ILE A 585 22.12 6.90 5.14
C ILE A 585 20.97 7.21 6.11
N MET A 586 21.28 8.01 7.12
CA MET A 586 20.35 8.56 8.10
C MET A 586 20.06 10.02 7.75
N CYS A 587 18.86 10.27 7.25
CA CYS A 587 18.39 11.60 6.89
C CYS A 587 17.72 12.28 8.09
N ALA A 588 18.03 13.56 8.34
CA ALA A 588 17.35 14.37 9.34
C ALA A 588 15.85 14.43 9.06
N GLN A 589 15.02 14.21 10.08
CA GLN A 589 13.55 14.22 9.95
C GLN A 589 13.00 15.48 10.61
N LYS A 590 12.30 16.32 9.85
CA LYS A 590 11.62 17.50 10.39
C LYS A 590 10.40 17.08 11.22
N LYS A 591 10.14 17.78 12.33
CA LYS A 591 8.93 17.60 13.15
C LYS A 591 7.94 18.74 12.86
N ALA A 592 6.65 18.41 12.83
CA ALA A 592 5.59 19.39 12.68
C ALA A 592 4.90 19.67 14.00
N ASN A 593 4.35 20.88 14.11
CA ASN A 593 3.62 21.33 15.29
C ASN A 593 2.30 20.55 15.43
N LYS A 594 1.95 20.24 16.67
CA LYS A 594 0.65 19.71 17.03
C LYS A 594 -0.28 20.88 17.34
N GLU A 595 -1.52 20.79 16.88
CA GLU A 595 -2.55 21.80 17.09
C GLU A 595 -3.89 21.12 17.39
N ILE A 596 -4.81 21.82 18.05
CA ILE A 596 -6.20 21.38 18.11
C ILE A 596 -6.78 21.39 16.70
N ILE A 597 -7.35 20.27 16.27
CA ILE A 597 -7.83 20.09 14.90
C ILE A 597 -9.07 20.95 14.61
N CYS A 598 -9.04 21.70 13.51
CA CYS A 598 -10.17 22.47 13.00
C CYS A 598 -10.17 22.51 11.45
N GLU A 599 -11.28 22.90 10.83
CA GLU A 599 -11.38 22.82 9.36
C GLU A 599 -10.37 23.73 8.63
N SER A 600 -10.04 24.89 9.19
CA SER A 600 -9.07 25.81 8.58
C SER A 600 -7.67 25.21 8.53
N ASN A 601 -7.21 24.58 9.62
CA ASN A 601 -5.90 23.94 9.64
C ASN A 601 -5.86 22.66 8.81
N LEU A 602 -6.98 21.97 8.58
CA LEU A 602 -7.14 20.84 7.62
C LEU A 602 -7.26 21.26 6.15
N MET A 603 -7.68 22.48 5.84
CA MET A 603 -7.58 23.03 4.49
C MET A 603 -6.16 23.52 4.16
N GLN A 604 -5.53 24.27 5.08
CA GLN A 604 -4.18 24.82 4.90
C GLN A 604 -3.16 23.70 4.68
N ALA A 605 -3.23 22.75 5.57
CA ALA A 605 -2.94 21.36 5.35
C ALA A 605 -2.91 20.85 3.88
N ASN A 606 -4.09 20.56 3.32
CA ASN A 606 -4.22 20.01 1.98
C ASN A 606 -3.55 20.91 0.92
N TYR A 607 -3.70 22.23 1.08
CA TYR A 607 -3.05 23.22 0.22
C TYR A 607 -1.52 23.02 0.17
N ASN A 608 -0.87 22.86 1.32
CA ASN A 608 0.58 22.67 1.43
C ASN A 608 1.05 21.35 0.80
N SER A 609 0.22 20.30 0.87
CA SER A 609 0.56 18.95 0.41
C SER A 609 0.18 18.64 -1.04
N PHE A 610 -0.48 19.56 -1.75
CA PHE A 610 -0.87 19.37 -3.15
C PHE A 610 0.33 19.18 -4.10
N GLY A 611 0.25 18.14 -4.93
CA GLY A 611 1.20 17.77 -5.99
C GLY A 611 1.98 16.49 -5.72
N GLU A 612 2.70 16.00 -6.72
CA GLU A 612 3.61 14.85 -6.64
C GLU A 612 4.98 15.20 -7.24
N GLU A 613 6.04 15.16 -6.43
CA GLU A 613 7.39 15.53 -6.87
C GLU A 613 8.40 14.39 -6.78
N ILE A 614 8.06 13.26 -6.13
CA ILE A 614 8.96 12.09 -6.01
C ILE A 614 9.47 11.66 -7.38
N GLY A 615 8.58 11.52 -8.38
CA GLY A 615 8.99 11.13 -9.73
C GLY A 615 9.95 12.13 -10.38
N LYS A 616 9.77 13.44 -10.12
CA LYS A 616 10.69 14.47 -10.64
C LYS A 616 12.05 14.40 -9.95
N ILE A 617 12.07 14.19 -8.63
CA ILE A 617 13.29 14.02 -7.84
C ILE A 617 14.06 12.80 -8.35
N THR A 618 13.40 11.64 -8.45
CA THR A 618 14.02 10.39 -8.93
C THR A 618 14.57 10.54 -10.35
N ASN A 619 13.82 11.16 -11.28
CA ASN A 619 14.31 11.37 -12.65
C ASN A 619 15.56 12.26 -12.70
N ARG A 620 15.64 13.29 -11.85
CA ARG A 620 16.84 14.14 -11.75
C ARG A 620 18.05 13.36 -11.22
N ILE A 621 17.83 12.49 -10.24
CA ILE A 621 18.87 11.60 -9.69
C ILE A 621 19.37 10.63 -10.77
N THR A 622 18.48 10.03 -11.54
CA THR A 622 18.86 9.17 -12.67
C THR A 622 19.70 9.92 -13.71
N ALA A 623 19.32 11.16 -14.05
CA ALA A 623 20.14 11.98 -14.95
C ALA A 623 21.53 12.31 -14.35
N MET A 624 21.67 12.38 -13.02
CA MET A 624 22.98 12.55 -12.37
C MET A 624 23.85 11.30 -12.54
N TYR A 625 23.28 10.09 -12.46
CA TYR A 625 24.01 8.85 -12.76
C TYR A 625 24.59 8.83 -14.19
N ASP A 626 23.78 9.23 -15.18
CA ASP A 626 24.22 9.29 -16.59
C ASP A 626 25.41 10.24 -16.80
N VAL A 627 25.45 11.33 -16.04
CA VAL A 627 26.54 12.31 -16.08
C VAL A 627 27.74 11.82 -15.26
N GLN A 628 27.50 11.22 -14.09
CA GLN A 628 28.54 10.69 -13.20
C GLN A 628 29.40 9.64 -13.89
N ALA A 629 28.79 8.76 -14.69
CA ALA A 629 29.49 7.71 -15.44
C ALA A 629 30.52 8.24 -16.46
N LYS A 630 30.49 9.53 -16.81
CA LYS A 630 31.46 10.17 -17.73
C LYS A 630 32.73 10.66 -17.04
N TYR A 631 32.79 10.62 -15.71
CA TYR A 631 33.92 11.11 -14.93
C TYR A 631 34.68 9.96 -14.24
N PRO A 632 36.02 10.07 -14.09
CA PRO A 632 36.78 9.15 -13.25
C PRO A 632 36.30 9.21 -11.79
N LYS A 633 36.22 8.07 -11.10
CA LYS A 633 35.71 7.99 -9.72
C LYS A 633 36.44 8.90 -8.73
N GLU A 634 37.74 9.10 -8.94
CA GLU A 634 38.56 9.95 -8.08
C GLU A 634 38.40 11.45 -8.34
N SER A 635 37.74 11.82 -9.45
CA SER A 635 37.56 13.22 -9.83
C SER A 635 36.63 13.95 -8.88
N ARG A 636 36.78 15.28 -8.83
CA ARG A 636 35.92 16.14 -8.03
C ARG A 636 34.46 16.07 -8.49
N GLU A 637 34.24 16.02 -9.80
CA GLU A 637 32.92 15.97 -10.42
C GLU A 637 32.17 14.69 -10.03
N TYR A 638 32.84 13.53 -10.06
CA TYR A 638 32.25 12.26 -9.65
C TYR A 638 31.83 12.31 -8.18
N LYS A 639 32.72 12.77 -7.29
CA LYS A 639 32.46 12.86 -5.84
C LYS A 639 31.31 13.82 -5.51
N ILE A 640 31.20 14.95 -6.21
CA ILE A 640 30.08 15.89 -6.06
C ILE A 640 28.76 15.25 -6.51
N LEU A 641 28.76 14.53 -7.63
CA LEU A 641 27.55 13.86 -8.12
C LEU A 641 27.12 12.73 -7.18
N ASP A 642 28.06 11.95 -6.65
CA ASP A 642 27.79 10.89 -5.68
C ASP A 642 27.11 11.43 -4.42
N TYR A 643 27.67 12.52 -3.88
CA TYR A 643 27.10 13.27 -2.77
C TYR A 643 25.67 13.74 -3.09
N ARG A 644 25.43 14.37 -4.25
CA ARG A 644 24.10 14.86 -4.63
C ARG A 644 23.08 13.74 -4.86
N ILE A 645 23.53 12.60 -5.37
CA ILE A 645 22.72 11.39 -5.52
C ILE A 645 22.26 10.89 -4.13
N MET A 646 23.16 10.85 -3.14
CA MET A 646 22.81 10.52 -1.75
C MET A 646 21.85 11.53 -1.12
N CYS A 647 22.04 12.84 -1.36
CA CYS A 647 21.06 13.87 -0.95
C CYS A 647 19.68 13.66 -1.59
N GLY A 648 19.61 12.98 -2.72
CA GLY A 648 18.36 12.54 -3.34
C GLY A 648 17.46 11.73 -2.42
N GLN A 649 18.04 10.90 -1.53
CA GLN A 649 17.29 10.15 -0.52
C GLN A 649 16.61 11.11 0.48
N LEU A 650 17.34 12.11 0.99
CA LEU A 650 16.78 13.11 1.90
C LEU A 650 15.60 13.84 1.25
N LEU A 651 15.74 14.26 -0.01
CA LEU A 651 14.66 14.93 -0.74
C LEU A 651 13.43 14.03 -0.94
N GLN A 652 13.63 12.75 -1.24
CA GLN A 652 12.55 11.77 -1.33
C GLN A 652 11.82 11.63 0.02
N GLN A 653 12.56 11.48 1.12
CA GLN A 653 12.00 11.35 2.46
C GLN A 653 11.27 12.64 2.89
N ASN A 654 11.86 13.81 2.65
CA ASN A 654 11.24 15.10 2.92
C ASN A 654 9.93 15.30 2.16
N PHE A 655 9.81 14.78 0.94
CA PHE A 655 8.53 14.82 0.22
C PHE A 655 7.48 13.88 0.87
N TYR A 656 7.86 12.67 1.28
CA TYR A 656 6.96 11.80 2.06
C TYR A 656 6.50 12.47 3.35
N LEU A 657 7.42 13.15 4.05
CA LEU A 657 7.12 13.94 5.22
C LEU A 657 6.22 15.12 4.90
N LYS A 658 6.42 15.85 3.80
CA LYS A 658 5.56 16.97 3.38
C LYS A 658 4.09 16.55 3.32
N VAL A 659 3.81 15.39 2.70
CA VAL A 659 2.46 14.82 2.65
C VAL A 659 1.94 14.40 4.03
N ARG A 660 2.83 13.99 4.96
CA ARG A 660 2.49 13.46 6.30
C ARG A 660 2.53 14.50 7.44
N LEU A 661 3.20 15.64 7.32
CA LEU A 661 3.56 16.52 8.44
C LEU A 661 3.18 18.00 8.31
N TYR A 662 3.01 18.56 7.11
CA TYR A 662 2.95 20.02 6.90
C TYR A 662 4.22 20.79 7.23
N GLY A 663 4.70 21.48 6.20
CA GLY A 663 5.64 22.60 6.29
C GLY A 663 6.02 23.03 4.88
N ASN A 664 6.43 24.29 4.73
CA ASN A 664 7.25 24.75 3.60
C ASN A 664 8.61 24.03 3.63
N VAL A 665 8.60 22.71 3.45
CA VAL A 665 9.82 21.88 3.46
C VAL A 665 10.68 22.16 2.22
N LEU A 666 10.13 22.88 1.23
CA LEU A 666 10.74 23.14 -0.08
C LEU A 666 10.82 24.64 -0.45
N GLU A 667 10.61 25.57 0.49
CA GLU A 667 10.83 27.00 0.21
C GLU A 667 12.30 27.44 0.40
N LYS A 668 13.18 26.54 0.81
CA LYS A 668 14.63 26.77 0.79
C LYS A 668 15.29 25.85 -0.22
#